data_AF-A0A412H866-F1
#
_entry.id   AF-A0A412H866-F1
#
_cell.length_a   1.000
_cell.length_b   1.000
_cell.length_c   1.000
_cell.angle_alpha   90.00
_cell.angle_beta   90.00
_cell.angle_gamma   90.00
#
_symmetry.space_group_name_H-M   'P 1'
#
loop_
_entity.id
_entity.type
_entity.pdbx_description
1 polymer ?
#
loop_
_entity_poly.entity_id
_entity_poly.type
_entity_poly.pdbx_seq_one_letter_code
_entity_poly.pdbx_strand_id
1 'polypeptide(L)'
;METVYLGIVIFLFMLAVFDLLVGVSNDAVNFMNSAVGAKVAKFKTIIIVAAIGVFFGAVLSNGMMDIARHGIFHPVNFSFYEIMCILLAVMVTDVVLLDVFNTLGLPTSTTVSMVFELLGGTFILAILKILGDETGLLSLGDMMNTEKALSVIMGIFLSVAVAFIAGTVVQYLSRLIFSFNYKKNLSWTIGIFGGVAVTSLSYFIIINGLKSASFMTPEALAWIQENTAMLVGGCFVIFTVLMQVLHWCRVNVFKVIVLLGTFSLALAFAGNDLVNFIGVPLAGFSAYTDYVANSNGAGIHDFMMSSLMSSAQTPLIFLVISGVIMVYALATSKKAKNVIKTSVDLARQEEGDEMFGSSALARVIVRRATSINDFLVRVIPVNVRRWIDGRFNKDEIILADGAAFDMVRASVNLVLSGLLIIMGTTMKLPLSTTYVTFIVAMGSSLADRAWSRESAVYRITGVLSVIGGWFITAFVAFTICALVTFVMFYTSFFGMFAFIVVAVVLLVRSNIRYSKKEKVESQDDVFKRMMSSKDKSETLALLRQHVQETLTDYVGFCEKTYVQVTDGFINEDLRSLRKAMNATDDQKKMLKKRRRKEILGLRRLPITVAMEKNTWFHLGSNSCEQMLYCLKRICEPCKEHVDNNFNPISPDCVKEFLPVRDELCKLMERAKVAISQDNYEEADDILKKGDDLKNRISALRKQQMNRMQEGDNASLKASMVYLNILQESQELVSIWRHLLRASRFFQGDYVPQEVSMIALTEER
;
A
#
# COMPACT_ATOMS: atom_id res chain seq x y z
N MET A 1 22.90 -37.78 0.21
CA MET A 1 22.97 -36.41 -0.36
C MET A 1 21.73 -36.12 -1.20
N GLU A 2 21.35 -36.99 -2.14
CA GLU A 2 20.16 -36.82 -3.01
C GLU A 2 18.83 -36.58 -2.26
N THR A 3 18.57 -37.31 -1.17
CA THR A 3 17.36 -37.14 -0.33
C THR A 3 17.28 -35.78 0.35
N VAL A 4 18.43 -35.15 0.64
CA VAL A 4 18.49 -33.83 1.28
C VAL A 4 18.10 -32.74 0.29
N TYR A 5 18.65 -32.78 -0.92
CA TYR A 5 18.31 -31.82 -1.97
C TYR A 5 16.88 -32.01 -2.50
N LEU A 6 16.35 -33.24 -2.48
CA LEU A 6 14.92 -33.48 -2.70
C LEU A 6 14.06 -32.73 -1.67
N GLY A 7 14.45 -32.76 -0.39
CA GLY A 7 13.80 -32.00 0.67
C GLY A 7 13.82 -30.48 0.42
N ILE A 8 14.93 -29.96 -0.09
CA ILE A 8 15.04 -28.54 -0.49
C ILE A 8 14.09 -28.24 -1.65
N VAL A 9 14.04 -29.07 -2.69
CA VAL A 9 13.13 -28.88 -3.84
C VAL A 9 11.66 -28.91 -3.41
N ILE A 10 11.28 -29.85 -2.54
CA ILE A 10 9.93 -29.90 -1.96
C ILE A 10 9.64 -28.60 -1.19
N PHE A 11 10.60 -28.11 -0.43
CA PHE A 11 10.48 -26.84 0.29
C PHE A 11 10.31 -25.63 -0.66
N LEU A 12 11.06 -25.57 -1.78
CA LEU A 12 10.88 -24.53 -2.80
C LEU A 12 9.45 -24.53 -3.36
N PHE A 13 8.88 -25.71 -3.65
CA PHE A 13 7.48 -25.81 -4.10
C PHE A 13 6.47 -25.42 -3.02
N MET A 14 6.74 -25.73 -1.75
CA MET A 14 5.87 -25.28 -0.65
C MET A 14 5.86 -23.74 -0.54
N LEU A 15 7.02 -23.09 -0.68
CA LEU A 15 7.10 -21.63 -0.73
C LEU A 15 6.40 -21.08 -1.98
N ALA A 16 6.58 -21.71 -3.14
CA ALA A 16 5.90 -21.31 -4.38
C ALA A 16 4.36 -21.26 -4.22
N VAL A 17 3.77 -22.25 -3.53
CA VAL A 17 2.33 -22.26 -3.23
C VAL A 17 1.96 -21.07 -2.34
N PHE A 18 2.78 -20.76 -1.33
CA PHE A 18 2.55 -19.59 -0.47
C PHE A 18 2.64 -18.29 -1.26
N ASP A 19 3.64 -18.14 -2.13
CA ASP A 19 3.85 -16.94 -2.95
C ASP A 19 2.74 -16.79 -4.00
N LEU A 20 2.24 -17.88 -4.58
CA LEU A 20 1.05 -17.84 -5.44
C LEU A 20 -0.19 -17.34 -4.67
N LEU A 21 -0.38 -17.76 -3.41
CA LEU A 21 -1.52 -17.31 -2.61
C LEU A 21 -1.40 -15.83 -2.21
N VAL A 22 -0.21 -15.39 -1.79
CA VAL A 22 0.04 -14.04 -1.30
C VAL A 22 0.24 -13.04 -2.44
N GLY A 23 1.07 -13.37 -3.43
CA GLY A 23 1.40 -12.55 -4.59
C GLY A 23 0.17 -12.24 -5.43
N VAL A 24 -0.64 -13.24 -5.79
CA VAL A 24 -1.90 -12.99 -6.52
C VAL A 24 -2.87 -12.13 -5.71
N SER A 25 -2.91 -12.32 -4.38
CA SER A 25 -3.75 -11.47 -3.53
C SER A 25 -3.28 -10.00 -3.52
N ASN A 26 -1.97 -9.77 -3.60
CA ASN A 26 -1.36 -8.44 -3.64
C ASN A 26 -1.64 -7.77 -5.00
N ASP A 27 -1.43 -8.51 -6.09
CA ASP A 27 -1.52 -7.97 -7.46
C ASP A 27 -2.94 -8.00 -8.03
N ALA A 28 -3.92 -8.61 -7.34
CA ALA A 28 -5.32 -8.58 -7.72
C ALA A 28 -5.85 -7.14 -7.94
N VAL A 29 -5.29 -6.19 -7.20
CA VAL A 29 -5.57 -4.76 -7.36
C VAL A 29 -5.24 -4.27 -8.76
N ASN A 30 -4.11 -4.69 -9.32
CA ASN A 30 -3.57 -4.16 -10.57
C ASN A 30 -4.55 -4.38 -11.73
N PHE A 31 -5.26 -5.49 -11.75
CA PHE A 31 -6.22 -5.82 -12.81
C PHE A 31 -7.70 -5.61 -12.46
N MET A 32 -8.07 -5.59 -11.18
CA MET A 32 -9.49 -5.40 -10.78
C MET A 32 -9.87 -3.96 -10.42
N ASN A 33 -8.92 -3.10 -10.04
CA ASN A 33 -9.19 -1.77 -9.50
C ASN A 33 -10.07 -0.94 -10.44
N SER A 34 -9.73 -0.88 -11.74
CA SER A 34 -10.51 -0.14 -12.73
C SER A 34 -11.97 -0.60 -12.89
N ALA A 35 -12.22 -1.90 -12.88
CA ALA A 35 -13.57 -2.44 -13.01
C ALA A 35 -14.41 -2.27 -11.74
N VAL A 36 -13.78 -2.44 -10.57
CA VAL A 36 -14.43 -2.26 -9.26
C VAL A 36 -14.68 -0.77 -8.99
N GLY A 37 -13.69 0.08 -9.23
CA GLY A 37 -13.74 1.52 -9.04
C GLY A 37 -14.79 2.20 -9.91
N ALA A 38 -14.92 1.81 -11.18
CA ALA A 38 -15.99 2.31 -12.05
C ALA A 38 -17.36 1.62 -11.86
N LYS A 39 -17.47 0.67 -10.92
CA LYS A 39 -18.67 -0.14 -10.65
C LYS A 39 -19.35 -0.70 -11.92
N VAL A 40 -18.54 -1.25 -12.82
CA VAL A 40 -19.00 -1.70 -14.14
C VAL A 40 -19.94 -2.91 -14.05
N ALA A 41 -19.65 -3.85 -13.13
CA ALA A 41 -20.44 -5.05 -12.87
C ALA A 41 -20.46 -5.41 -11.38
N LYS A 42 -21.25 -6.42 -10.99
CA LYS A 42 -21.20 -6.97 -9.63
C LYS A 42 -19.81 -7.54 -9.36
N PHE A 43 -19.31 -7.36 -8.14
CA PHE A 43 -17.97 -7.83 -7.74
C PHE A 43 -17.71 -9.31 -8.08
N LYS A 44 -18.73 -10.18 -7.90
CA LYS A 44 -18.65 -11.60 -8.29
C LYS A 44 -18.37 -11.79 -9.78
N THR A 45 -18.99 -11.01 -10.66
CA THR A 45 -18.78 -11.08 -12.11
C THR A 45 -17.36 -10.66 -12.47
N ILE A 46 -16.85 -9.58 -11.84
CA ILE A 46 -15.48 -9.11 -12.07
C ILE A 46 -14.45 -10.17 -11.65
N ILE A 47 -14.66 -10.83 -10.50
CA ILE A 47 -13.82 -11.95 -10.06
C ILE A 47 -13.83 -13.09 -11.07
N ILE A 48 -15.01 -13.50 -11.57
CA ILE A 48 -15.10 -14.61 -12.53
C ILE A 48 -14.31 -14.28 -13.80
N VAL A 49 -14.50 -13.07 -14.35
CA VAL A 49 -13.80 -12.62 -15.55
C VAL A 49 -12.29 -12.57 -15.33
N ALA A 50 -11.84 -12.03 -14.19
CA ALA A 50 -10.43 -11.99 -13.84
C ALA A 50 -9.84 -13.39 -13.62
N ALA A 51 -10.56 -14.29 -12.94
CA ALA A 51 -10.14 -15.66 -12.67
C ALA A 51 -9.93 -16.46 -13.97
N ILE A 52 -10.85 -16.31 -14.94
CA ILE A 52 -10.69 -16.93 -16.27
C ILE A 52 -9.44 -16.38 -16.96
N GLY A 53 -9.22 -15.06 -16.90
CA GLY A 53 -8.00 -14.43 -17.43
C GLY A 53 -6.71 -14.96 -16.80
N VAL A 54 -6.65 -15.00 -15.47
CA VAL A 54 -5.52 -15.54 -14.70
C VAL A 54 -5.24 -17.00 -15.09
N PHE A 55 -6.28 -17.83 -15.15
CA PHE A 55 -6.11 -19.25 -15.49
C PHE A 55 -5.50 -19.44 -16.88
N PHE A 56 -6.05 -18.80 -17.91
CA PHE A 56 -5.51 -18.90 -19.26
C PHE A 56 -4.14 -18.26 -19.39
N GLY A 57 -3.88 -17.13 -18.71
CA GLY A 57 -2.57 -16.51 -18.69
C GLY A 57 -1.51 -17.43 -18.10
N ALA A 58 -1.81 -18.14 -17.01
CA ALA A 58 -0.88 -19.08 -16.39
C ALA A 58 -0.57 -20.28 -17.30
N VAL A 59 -1.60 -20.86 -17.93
CA VAL A 59 -1.45 -22.00 -18.85
C VAL A 59 -0.62 -21.64 -20.09
N LEU A 60 -0.65 -20.37 -20.54
CA LEU A 60 0.07 -19.88 -21.72
C LEU A 60 1.46 -19.27 -21.42
N SER A 61 1.93 -19.29 -20.16
CA SER A 61 3.10 -18.49 -19.68
C SER A 61 4.50 -19.08 -19.99
N ASN A 62 4.63 -20.13 -20.80
CA ASN A 62 5.85 -20.96 -20.86
C ASN A 62 7.14 -20.17 -21.23
N GLY A 63 7.03 -19.08 -22.01
CA GLY A 63 8.19 -18.32 -22.51
C GLY A 63 8.94 -17.45 -21.49
N MET A 64 8.36 -17.19 -20.31
CA MET A 64 8.99 -16.35 -19.27
C MET A 64 9.92 -17.13 -18.33
N MET A 65 9.81 -18.47 -18.29
CA MET A 65 10.55 -19.33 -17.35
C MET A 65 12.07 -19.34 -17.59
N ASP A 66 12.51 -19.02 -18.80
CA ASP A 66 13.93 -18.86 -19.16
C ASP A 66 14.65 -17.82 -18.28
N ILE A 67 13.93 -16.79 -17.80
CA ILE A 67 14.50 -15.70 -17.00
C ILE A 67 15.09 -16.24 -15.69
N ALA A 68 14.37 -17.14 -15.01
CA ALA A 68 14.81 -17.74 -13.75
C ALA A 68 15.90 -18.82 -13.94
N ARG A 69 16.04 -19.39 -15.14
CA ARG A 69 17.00 -20.45 -15.44
C ARG A 69 18.36 -19.92 -15.88
N HIS A 70 18.38 -18.96 -16.80
CA HIS A 70 19.60 -18.49 -17.47
C HIS A 70 19.51 -17.02 -17.91
N GLY A 71 18.53 -16.27 -17.37
CA GLY A 71 18.30 -14.87 -17.72
C GLY A 71 19.27 -13.90 -17.04
N ILE A 72 19.84 -14.28 -15.89
CA ILE A 72 20.72 -13.42 -15.08
C ILE A 72 22.11 -14.02 -14.90
N PHE A 73 22.22 -15.34 -14.78
CA PHE A 73 23.48 -16.06 -14.65
C PHE A 73 23.71 -17.00 -15.83
N HIS A 74 24.97 -17.32 -16.12
CA HIS A 74 25.36 -18.35 -17.08
C HIS A 74 25.53 -19.70 -16.34
N PRO A 75 24.52 -20.60 -16.38
CA PRO A 75 24.51 -21.80 -15.53
C PRO A 75 25.67 -22.75 -15.77
N VAL A 76 26.29 -22.71 -16.96
CA VAL A 76 27.47 -23.50 -17.33
C VAL A 76 28.65 -23.29 -16.39
N ASN A 77 28.75 -22.12 -15.76
CA ASN A 77 29.85 -21.75 -14.87
C ASN A 77 29.52 -21.99 -13.39
N PHE A 78 28.35 -22.57 -13.10
CA PHE A 78 27.90 -22.88 -11.75
C PHE A 78 27.62 -24.38 -11.59
N SER A 79 28.07 -24.91 -10.47
CA SER A 79 27.77 -26.28 -10.04
C SER A 79 26.33 -26.41 -9.54
N PHE A 80 25.85 -27.64 -9.46
CA PHE A 80 24.56 -27.97 -8.86
C PHE A 80 24.40 -27.34 -7.46
N TYR A 81 25.42 -27.48 -6.61
CA TYR A 81 25.43 -26.90 -5.27
C TYR A 81 25.25 -25.37 -5.29
N GLU A 82 26.01 -24.68 -6.14
CA GLU A 82 25.97 -23.21 -6.24
C GLU A 82 24.61 -22.72 -6.73
N ILE A 83 24.03 -23.38 -7.73
CA ILE A 83 22.67 -23.07 -8.20
C ILE A 83 21.65 -23.30 -7.10
N MET A 84 21.73 -24.40 -6.34
CA MET A 84 20.80 -24.64 -5.23
C MET A 84 20.94 -23.59 -4.10
N CYS A 85 22.15 -23.10 -3.83
CA CYS A 85 22.36 -21.96 -2.92
C CYS A 85 21.63 -20.70 -3.41
N ILE A 86 21.81 -20.31 -4.68
CA ILE A 86 21.16 -19.12 -5.26
C ILE A 86 19.64 -19.27 -5.17
N LEU A 87 19.09 -20.38 -5.67
CA LEU A 87 17.64 -20.55 -5.78
C LEU A 87 16.96 -20.62 -4.41
N LEU A 88 17.57 -21.26 -3.43
CA LEU A 88 17.06 -21.28 -2.05
C LEU A 88 17.15 -19.90 -1.39
N ALA A 89 18.26 -19.19 -1.57
CA ALA A 89 18.44 -17.84 -1.03
C ALA A 89 17.41 -16.86 -1.61
N VAL A 90 17.10 -16.96 -2.90
CA VAL A 90 16.05 -16.17 -3.56
C VAL A 90 14.70 -16.42 -2.90
N MET A 91 14.23 -17.67 -2.81
CA MET A 91 12.92 -17.96 -2.22
C MET A 91 12.83 -17.57 -0.73
N VAL A 92 13.90 -17.77 0.04
CA VAL A 92 13.93 -17.34 1.45
C VAL A 92 13.87 -15.81 1.54
N THR A 93 14.59 -15.11 0.67
CA THR A 93 14.61 -13.64 0.66
C THR A 93 13.27 -13.06 0.24
N ASP A 94 12.61 -13.62 -0.78
CA ASP A 94 11.30 -13.15 -1.25
C ASP A 94 10.26 -13.23 -0.13
N VAL A 95 10.22 -14.35 0.59
CA VAL A 95 9.35 -14.52 1.77
C VAL A 95 9.61 -13.45 2.85
N VAL A 96 10.89 -13.16 3.13
CA VAL A 96 11.27 -12.14 4.13
C VAL A 96 10.87 -10.74 3.67
N LEU A 97 11.15 -10.39 2.41
CA LEU A 97 10.83 -9.08 1.86
C LEU A 97 9.32 -8.87 1.79
N LEU A 98 8.59 -9.82 1.21
CA LEU A 98 7.14 -9.74 1.09
C LEU A 98 6.49 -9.59 2.46
N ASP A 99 6.97 -10.27 3.51
CA ASP A 99 6.45 -10.07 4.87
C ASP A 99 6.70 -8.66 5.42
N VAL A 100 7.94 -8.16 5.28
CA VAL A 100 8.33 -6.83 5.75
C VAL A 100 7.53 -5.74 5.04
N PHE A 101 7.43 -5.81 3.72
CA PHE A 101 6.72 -4.81 2.93
C PHE A 101 5.20 -4.88 3.14
N ASN A 102 4.62 -6.07 3.25
CA ASN A 102 3.21 -6.22 3.60
C ASN A 102 2.91 -5.67 5.01
N THR A 103 3.83 -5.86 5.96
CA THR A 103 3.72 -5.28 7.31
C THR A 103 3.77 -3.75 7.28
N LEU A 104 4.64 -3.19 6.44
CA LEU A 104 4.82 -1.74 6.26
C LEU A 104 3.74 -1.11 5.35
N GLY A 105 2.96 -1.91 4.63
CA GLY A 105 1.89 -1.44 3.73
C GLY A 105 2.40 -0.73 2.48
N LEU A 106 3.60 -1.06 2.01
CA LEU A 106 4.19 -0.49 0.81
C LEU A 106 3.91 -1.39 -0.40
N PRO A 107 3.44 -0.85 -1.55
CA PRO A 107 3.23 -1.66 -2.75
C PRO A 107 4.57 -2.12 -3.32
N THR A 108 4.79 -3.43 -3.30
CA THR A 108 5.99 -4.08 -3.85
C THR A 108 5.72 -4.71 -5.20
N SER A 109 6.79 -4.85 -5.99
CA SER A 109 6.76 -5.61 -7.23
C SER A 109 7.51 -6.92 -7.02
N THR A 110 6.79 -8.04 -7.14
CA THR A 110 7.34 -9.40 -7.11
C THR A 110 8.38 -9.60 -8.22
N THR A 111 8.17 -9.00 -9.39
CA THR A 111 9.10 -9.06 -10.52
C THR A 111 10.43 -8.37 -10.19
N VAL A 112 10.36 -7.20 -9.56
CA VAL A 112 11.59 -6.48 -9.15
C VAL A 112 12.31 -7.23 -8.04
N SER A 113 11.60 -7.76 -7.05
CA SER A 113 12.21 -8.59 -6.00
C SER A 113 12.96 -9.77 -6.60
N MET A 114 12.29 -10.61 -7.40
CA MET A 114 12.88 -11.83 -7.98
C MET A 114 14.10 -11.53 -8.85
N VAL A 115 14.04 -10.51 -9.72
CA VAL A 115 15.16 -10.13 -10.59
C VAL A 115 16.37 -9.67 -9.76
N PHE A 116 16.16 -8.81 -8.77
CA PHE A 116 17.27 -8.28 -7.96
C PHE A 116 17.80 -9.30 -6.92
N GLU A 117 16.96 -10.22 -6.45
CA GLU A 117 17.39 -11.37 -5.64
C GLU A 117 18.30 -12.30 -6.43
N LEU A 118 17.88 -12.70 -7.63
CA LEU A 118 18.71 -13.52 -8.52
C LEU A 118 20.01 -12.81 -8.88
N LEU A 119 19.95 -11.50 -9.15
CA LEU A 119 21.13 -10.68 -9.41
C LEU A 119 22.08 -10.68 -8.20
N GLY A 120 21.56 -10.48 -6.99
CA GLY A 120 22.35 -10.45 -5.75
C GLY A 120 23.01 -11.78 -5.42
N GLY A 121 22.24 -12.87 -5.47
CA GLY A 121 22.75 -14.22 -5.21
C GLY A 121 23.77 -14.67 -6.25
N THR A 122 23.54 -14.35 -7.54
CA THR A 122 24.51 -14.62 -8.60
C THR A 122 25.78 -13.79 -8.42
N PHE A 123 25.63 -12.49 -8.19
CA PHE A 123 26.75 -11.54 -8.13
C PHE A 123 27.76 -11.93 -7.05
N ILE A 124 27.29 -12.30 -5.86
CA ILE A 124 28.20 -12.66 -4.78
C ILE A 124 28.96 -13.96 -5.07
N LEU A 125 28.30 -14.99 -5.63
CA LEU A 125 28.99 -16.23 -6.00
C LEU A 125 29.93 -16.04 -7.18
N ALA A 126 29.56 -15.20 -8.15
CA ALA A 126 30.44 -14.84 -9.26
C ALA A 126 31.72 -14.18 -8.73
N ILE A 127 31.61 -13.21 -7.81
CA ILE A 127 32.77 -12.58 -7.17
C ILE A 127 33.62 -13.62 -6.43
N LEU A 128 33.00 -14.48 -5.63
CA LEU A 128 33.75 -15.49 -4.87
C LEU A 128 34.53 -16.45 -5.78
N LYS A 129 33.94 -16.89 -6.90
CA LYS A 129 34.63 -17.74 -7.87
C LYS A 129 35.74 -17.00 -8.60
N ILE A 130 35.53 -15.75 -9.01
CA ILE A 130 36.56 -14.93 -9.67
C ILE A 130 37.74 -14.70 -8.71
N LEU A 131 37.48 -14.43 -7.43
CA LEU A 131 38.53 -14.27 -6.42
C LEU A 131 39.28 -15.59 -6.13
N GLY A 132 38.61 -16.73 -6.30
CA GLY A 132 39.20 -18.07 -6.16
C GLY A 132 39.78 -18.64 -7.45
N ASP A 133 39.67 -17.93 -8.58
CA ASP A 133 40.19 -18.38 -9.87
C ASP A 133 41.68 -18.04 -10.01
N GLU A 134 42.54 -19.04 -9.76
CA GLU A 134 43.99 -18.90 -9.92
C GLU A 134 44.42 -18.69 -11.38
N THR A 135 43.54 -18.96 -12.36
CA THR A 135 43.84 -18.79 -13.79
C THR A 135 43.59 -17.38 -14.32
N GLY A 136 42.80 -16.57 -13.61
CA GLY A 136 42.45 -15.20 -13.99
C GLY A 136 41.63 -15.08 -15.29
N LEU A 137 41.02 -16.17 -15.74
CA LEU A 137 40.27 -16.25 -17.00
C LEU A 137 38.79 -15.92 -16.82
N LEU A 138 38.23 -16.12 -15.62
CA LEU A 138 36.82 -15.82 -15.34
C LEU A 138 36.61 -14.32 -15.12
N SER A 139 35.79 -13.70 -15.97
CA SER A 139 35.28 -12.34 -15.75
C SER A 139 33.83 -12.35 -15.26
N LEU A 140 33.37 -11.22 -14.73
CA LEU A 140 31.96 -11.05 -14.35
C LEU A 140 31.02 -11.21 -15.56
N GLY A 141 31.50 -10.86 -16.77
CA GLY A 141 30.74 -11.01 -18.01
C GLY A 141 30.54 -12.47 -18.43
N ASP A 142 31.45 -13.37 -18.04
CA ASP A 142 31.33 -14.81 -18.33
C ASP A 142 30.40 -15.50 -17.33
N MET A 143 30.35 -15.01 -16.10
CA MET A 143 29.53 -15.56 -15.02
C MET A 143 28.07 -15.08 -15.10
N MET A 144 27.86 -13.83 -15.50
CA MET A 144 26.55 -13.18 -15.52
C MET A 144 26.10 -12.87 -16.93
N ASN A 145 24.81 -13.09 -17.21
CA ASN A 145 24.21 -12.66 -18.47
C ASN A 145 23.96 -11.14 -18.42
N THR A 146 25.03 -10.36 -18.44
CA THR A 146 25.03 -8.92 -18.17
C THR A 146 24.16 -8.14 -19.15
N GLU A 147 24.19 -8.48 -20.44
CA GLU A 147 23.35 -7.86 -21.47
C GLU A 147 21.86 -8.10 -21.18
N LYS A 148 21.48 -9.35 -20.90
CA LYS A 148 20.08 -9.68 -20.62
C LYS A 148 19.63 -9.09 -19.28
N ALA A 149 20.44 -9.18 -18.24
CA ALA A 149 20.15 -8.60 -16.93
C ALA A 149 19.97 -7.07 -17.01
N LEU A 150 20.86 -6.37 -17.72
CA LEU A 150 20.73 -4.93 -17.96
C LEU A 150 19.47 -4.61 -18.77
N SER A 151 19.17 -5.39 -19.81
CA SER A 151 17.95 -5.23 -20.62
C SER A 151 16.68 -5.40 -19.77
N VAL A 152 16.66 -6.37 -18.85
CA VAL A 152 15.56 -6.60 -17.90
C VAL A 152 15.41 -5.40 -16.95
N ILE A 153 16.50 -4.96 -16.31
CA ILE A 153 16.50 -3.81 -15.39
C ILE A 153 16.03 -2.54 -16.11
N MET A 154 16.56 -2.29 -17.31
CA MET A 154 16.14 -1.16 -18.15
C MET A 154 14.68 -1.26 -18.54
N GLY A 155 14.18 -2.46 -18.89
CA GLY A 155 12.77 -2.71 -19.19
C GLY A 155 11.85 -2.30 -18.03
N ILE A 156 12.21 -2.71 -16.80
CA ILE A 156 11.47 -2.35 -15.58
C ILE A 156 11.38 -0.83 -15.42
N PHE A 157 12.50 -0.10 -15.46
CA PHE A 157 12.49 1.34 -15.20
C PHE A 157 11.98 2.18 -16.37
N LEU A 158 12.29 1.79 -17.61
CA LEU A 158 11.81 2.48 -18.81
C LEU A 158 10.28 2.35 -18.94
N SER A 159 9.72 1.20 -18.54
CA SER A 159 8.27 0.99 -18.56
C SER A 159 7.51 2.03 -17.73
N VAL A 160 8.09 2.54 -16.64
CA VAL A 160 7.50 3.61 -15.82
C VAL A 160 7.33 4.89 -16.64
N ALA A 161 8.37 5.33 -17.34
CA ALA A 161 8.31 6.54 -18.15
C ALA A 161 7.32 6.38 -19.32
N VAL A 162 7.38 5.25 -20.03
CA VAL A 162 6.49 4.95 -21.15
C VAL A 162 5.04 4.87 -20.70
N ALA A 163 4.76 4.18 -19.58
CA ALA A 163 3.43 4.07 -18.99
C ALA A 163 2.85 5.44 -18.62
N PHE A 164 3.66 6.33 -18.03
CA PHE A 164 3.21 7.65 -17.62
C PHE A 164 2.83 8.51 -18.82
N ILE A 165 3.70 8.54 -19.84
CA ILE A 165 3.48 9.31 -21.07
C ILE A 165 2.27 8.77 -21.84
N ALA A 166 2.22 7.44 -22.07
CA ALA A 166 1.12 6.82 -22.78
C ALA A 166 -0.22 7.02 -22.06
N GLY A 167 -0.25 6.81 -20.73
CA GLY A 167 -1.43 7.05 -19.90
C GLY A 167 -1.92 8.49 -19.96
N THR A 168 -1.00 9.46 -19.92
CA THR A 168 -1.33 10.88 -20.01
C THR A 168 -1.87 11.25 -21.40
N VAL A 169 -1.17 10.85 -22.46
CA VAL A 169 -1.50 11.23 -23.84
C VAL A 169 -2.82 10.60 -24.28
N VAL A 170 -2.98 9.29 -24.12
CA VAL A 170 -4.18 8.58 -24.58
C VAL A 170 -5.40 8.98 -23.77
N GLN A 171 -5.27 9.22 -22.47
CA GLN A 171 -6.38 9.74 -21.68
C GLN A 171 -6.75 11.15 -22.12
N TYR A 172 -5.77 12.04 -22.36
CA TYR A 172 -6.03 13.39 -22.84
C TYR A 172 -6.79 13.37 -24.18
N LEU A 173 -6.35 12.53 -25.14
CA LEU A 173 -7.05 12.33 -26.41
C LEU A 173 -8.46 11.77 -26.21
N SER A 174 -8.62 10.78 -25.33
CA SER A 174 -9.93 10.20 -25.01
C SER A 174 -10.89 11.25 -24.44
N ARG A 175 -10.39 12.20 -23.65
CA ARG A 175 -11.17 13.32 -23.11
C ARG A 175 -11.56 14.36 -24.14
N LEU A 176 -10.71 14.63 -25.14
CA LEU A 176 -11.09 15.50 -26.25
C LEU A 176 -12.26 14.90 -27.06
N ILE A 177 -12.30 13.57 -27.20
CA ILE A 177 -13.35 12.86 -27.94
C ILE A 177 -14.64 12.75 -27.11
N PHE A 178 -14.57 12.21 -25.89
CA PHE A 178 -15.76 11.85 -25.11
C PHE A 178 -16.18 12.89 -24.06
N SER A 179 -15.33 13.85 -23.68
CA SER A 179 -15.54 14.74 -22.52
C SER A 179 -15.89 13.98 -21.22
N PHE A 180 -16.22 14.71 -20.14
CA PHE A 180 -16.72 14.12 -18.90
C PHE A 180 -18.21 13.72 -18.98
N ASN A 181 -18.98 14.40 -19.83
CA ASN A 181 -20.35 14.02 -20.18
C ASN A 181 -20.34 13.11 -21.42
N TYR A 182 -19.78 11.91 -21.25
CA TYR A 182 -19.56 10.99 -22.37
C TYR A 182 -20.83 10.61 -23.11
N LYS A 183 -22.02 10.66 -22.48
CA LYS A 183 -23.29 10.29 -23.12
C LYS A 183 -23.69 11.20 -24.29
N LYS A 184 -23.30 12.48 -24.31
CA LYS A 184 -23.67 13.42 -25.38
C LYS A 184 -22.97 13.14 -26.72
N ASN A 185 -21.79 12.49 -26.72
CA ASN A 185 -20.93 12.33 -27.91
C ASN A 185 -20.68 10.86 -28.29
N LEU A 186 -21.65 9.95 -28.08
CA LEU A 186 -21.46 8.49 -28.29
C LEU A 186 -21.72 7.96 -29.70
N SER A 187 -22.21 8.76 -30.65
CA SER A 187 -22.87 8.23 -31.86
C SER A 187 -22.06 7.18 -32.65
N TRP A 188 -20.94 7.56 -33.28
CA TRP A 188 -20.07 6.65 -34.06
C TRP A 188 -18.67 6.50 -33.45
N THR A 189 -18.27 7.47 -32.62
CA THR A 189 -16.98 7.51 -31.93
C THR A 189 -16.81 6.34 -30.95
N ILE A 190 -17.90 5.84 -30.36
CA ILE A 190 -17.86 4.69 -29.44
C ILE A 190 -17.54 3.38 -30.17
N GLY A 191 -18.04 3.21 -31.40
CA GLY A 191 -17.76 2.04 -32.23
C GLY A 191 -16.28 1.97 -32.58
N ILE A 192 -15.69 3.09 -33.01
CA ILE A 192 -14.25 3.17 -33.32
C ILE A 192 -13.40 2.99 -32.07
N PHE A 193 -13.73 3.67 -30.98
CA PHE A 193 -12.97 3.52 -29.73
C PHE A 193 -13.01 2.08 -29.21
N GLY A 194 -14.19 1.44 -29.23
CA GLY A 194 -14.34 0.03 -28.89
C GLY A 194 -13.61 -0.89 -29.85
N GLY A 195 -13.64 -0.59 -31.15
CA GLY A 195 -12.89 -1.30 -32.18
C GLY A 195 -11.39 -1.26 -31.94
N VAL A 196 -10.82 -0.08 -31.71
CA VAL A 196 -9.39 0.08 -31.36
C VAL A 196 -9.08 -0.73 -30.10
N ALA A 197 -9.84 -0.51 -29.02
CA ALA A 197 -9.57 -1.17 -27.74
C ALA A 197 -9.63 -2.71 -27.84
N VAL A 198 -10.68 -3.25 -28.45
CA VAL A 198 -10.88 -4.70 -28.56
C VAL A 198 -9.87 -5.31 -29.52
N THR A 199 -9.52 -4.63 -30.61
CA THR A 199 -8.48 -5.09 -31.53
C THR A 199 -7.13 -5.11 -30.86
N SER A 200 -6.76 -4.05 -30.14
CA SER A 200 -5.51 -3.97 -29.39
C SER A 200 -5.41 -5.11 -28.38
N LEU A 201 -6.45 -5.38 -27.59
CA LEU A 201 -6.43 -6.47 -26.62
C LEU A 201 -6.40 -7.85 -27.30
N SER A 202 -7.24 -8.07 -28.31
CA SER A 202 -7.38 -9.37 -28.98
C SER A 202 -6.14 -9.72 -29.78
N TYR A 203 -5.52 -8.76 -30.47
CA TYR A 203 -4.31 -8.95 -31.25
C TYR A 203 -3.20 -9.59 -30.42
N PHE A 204 -2.95 -9.05 -29.22
CA PHE A 204 -1.90 -9.53 -28.34
C PHE A 204 -2.24 -10.85 -27.65
N ILE A 205 -3.51 -11.07 -27.30
CA ILE A 205 -3.98 -12.37 -26.77
C ILE A 205 -3.80 -13.47 -27.82
N ILE A 206 -4.23 -13.21 -29.06
CA ILE A 206 -4.21 -14.18 -30.15
C ILE A 206 -2.76 -14.47 -30.56
N ILE A 207 -1.93 -13.45 -30.81
CA ILE A 207 -0.56 -13.71 -31.27
C ILE A 207 0.30 -14.39 -30.21
N ASN A 208 0.21 -14.00 -28.94
CA ASN A 208 0.97 -14.71 -27.90
C ASN A 208 0.44 -16.13 -27.69
N GLY A 209 -0.89 -16.31 -27.62
CA GLY A 209 -1.48 -17.64 -27.45
C GLY A 209 -1.12 -18.59 -28.60
N LEU A 210 -1.11 -18.07 -29.84
CA LEU A 210 -0.79 -18.83 -31.04
C LEU A 210 0.71 -19.12 -31.20
N LYS A 211 1.60 -18.20 -30.79
CA LYS A 211 3.06 -18.43 -30.80
C LYS A 211 3.52 -19.51 -29.83
N SER A 212 2.78 -19.67 -28.73
CA SER A 212 3.10 -20.62 -27.65
C SER A 212 2.34 -21.95 -27.76
N ALA A 213 1.47 -22.09 -28.77
CA ALA A 213 0.64 -23.28 -28.96
C ALA A 213 1.46 -24.45 -29.55
N SER A 214 1.40 -25.61 -28.89
CA SER A 214 2.12 -26.83 -29.30
C SER A 214 1.65 -27.42 -30.64
N PHE A 215 0.50 -26.99 -31.14
CA PHE A 215 -0.06 -27.41 -32.44
C PHE A 215 0.30 -26.46 -33.60
N MET A 216 1.02 -25.37 -33.34
CA MET A 216 1.34 -24.38 -34.36
C MET A 216 2.55 -24.81 -35.20
N THR A 217 2.39 -24.88 -36.52
CA THR A 217 3.51 -25.19 -37.42
C THR A 217 4.32 -23.94 -37.77
N PRO A 218 5.61 -24.07 -38.11
CA PRO A 218 6.44 -22.94 -38.53
C PRO A 218 5.87 -22.18 -39.74
N GLU A 219 5.23 -22.89 -40.67
CA GLU A 219 4.61 -22.31 -41.88
C GLU A 219 3.39 -21.47 -41.52
N ALA A 220 2.54 -21.94 -40.60
CA ALA A 220 1.40 -21.18 -40.10
C ALA A 220 1.85 -19.91 -39.35
N LEU A 221 2.94 -19.99 -38.60
CA LEU A 221 3.55 -18.86 -37.92
C LEU A 221 4.10 -17.81 -38.88
N ALA A 222 4.79 -18.25 -39.94
CA ALA A 222 5.30 -17.36 -40.99
C ALA A 222 4.15 -16.64 -41.73
N TRP A 223 3.10 -17.38 -42.10
CA TRP A 223 1.92 -16.80 -42.74
C TRP A 223 1.23 -15.73 -41.87
N ILE A 224 1.10 -15.99 -40.56
CA ILE A 224 0.55 -15.01 -39.60
C ILE A 224 1.43 -13.77 -39.57
N GLN A 225 2.76 -13.92 -39.53
CA GLN A 225 3.69 -12.79 -39.49
C GLN A 225 3.59 -11.92 -40.74
N GLU A 226 3.58 -12.51 -41.93
CA GLU A 226 3.45 -11.79 -43.20
C GLU A 226 2.09 -11.07 -43.33
N ASN A 227 1.01 -11.68 -42.84
CA ASN A 227 -0.35 -11.14 -42.95
C ASN A 227 -0.81 -10.35 -41.71
N THR A 228 0.10 -10.06 -40.77
CA THR A 228 -0.22 -9.42 -39.49
C THR A 228 -1.02 -8.12 -39.68
N ALA A 229 -0.58 -7.25 -40.59
CA ALA A 229 -1.25 -5.96 -40.84
C ALA A 229 -2.68 -6.15 -41.38
N MET A 230 -2.88 -7.12 -42.28
CA MET A 230 -4.19 -7.46 -42.83
C MET A 230 -5.11 -8.04 -41.77
N LEU A 231 -4.61 -8.95 -40.93
CA LEU A 231 -5.37 -9.56 -39.82
C LEU A 231 -5.79 -8.50 -38.79
N VAL A 232 -4.88 -7.60 -38.41
CA VAL A 232 -5.18 -6.49 -37.49
C VAL A 232 -6.21 -5.55 -38.10
N GLY A 233 -6.05 -5.18 -39.38
CA GLY A 233 -7.00 -4.32 -40.09
C GLY A 233 -8.40 -4.96 -40.18
N GLY A 234 -8.46 -6.25 -40.49
CA GLY A 234 -9.71 -7.01 -40.53
C GLY A 234 -10.40 -7.07 -39.16
N CYS A 235 -9.65 -7.41 -38.10
CA CYS A 235 -10.14 -7.39 -36.72
C CYS A 235 -10.64 -5.99 -36.32
N PHE A 236 -9.92 -4.93 -36.70
CA PHE A 236 -10.33 -3.56 -36.43
C PHE A 236 -11.68 -3.22 -37.07
N VAL A 237 -11.87 -3.57 -38.34
CA VAL A 237 -13.16 -3.34 -39.02
C VAL A 237 -14.27 -4.15 -38.36
N ILE A 238 -14.06 -5.45 -38.13
CA ILE A 238 -15.05 -6.35 -37.53
C ILE A 238 -15.44 -5.88 -36.12
N PHE A 239 -14.46 -5.59 -35.27
CA PHE A 239 -14.74 -5.16 -33.90
C PHE A 239 -15.34 -3.75 -33.86
N THR A 240 -14.95 -2.84 -34.75
CA THR A 240 -15.60 -1.52 -34.87
C THR A 240 -17.08 -1.68 -35.20
N VAL A 241 -17.41 -2.51 -36.21
CA VAL A 241 -18.80 -2.78 -36.59
C VAL A 241 -19.55 -3.46 -35.45
N LEU A 242 -18.96 -4.47 -34.81
CA LEU A 242 -19.57 -5.17 -33.67
C LEU A 242 -19.88 -4.22 -32.51
N MET A 243 -18.93 -3.37 -32.12
CA MET A 243 -19.11 -2.41 -31.03
C MET A 243 -20.16 -1.37 -31.39
N GLN A 244 -20.24 -0.95 -32.66
CA GLN A 244 -21.28 -0.05 -33.14
C GLN A 244 -22.67 -0.70 -33.12
N VAL A 245 -22.80 -1.96 -33.52
CA VAL A 245 -24.06 -2.72 -33.45
C VAL A 245 -24.50 -2.90 -32.00
N LEU A 246 -23.59 -3.26 -31.10
CA LEU A 246 -23.87 -3.36 -29.67
C LEU A 246 -24.35 -2.03 -29.09
N HIS A 247 -23.76 -0.91 -29.52
CA HIS A 247 -24.22 0.42 -29.14
C HIS A 247 -25.67 0.68 -29.59
N TRP A 248 -26.03 0.31 -30.82
CA TRP A 248 -27.41 0.42 -31.33
C TRP A 248 -28.39 -0.46 -30.55
N CYS A 249 -27.95 -1.65 -30.11
CA CYS A 249 -28.71 -2.51 -29.20
C CYS A 249 -28.79 -2.00 -27.75
N ARG A 250 -28.34 -0.77 -27.48
CA ARG A 250 -28.30 -0.13 -26.14
C ARG A 250 -27.42 -0.86 -25.12
N VAL A 251 -26.47 -1.67 -25.58
CA VAL A 251 -25.44 -2.26 -24.71
C VAL A 251 -24.39 -1.18 -24.41
N ASN A 252 -23.97 -1.08 -23.15
CA ASN A 252 -22.92 -0.13 -22.78
C ASN A 252 -21.55 -0.68 -23.19
N VAL A 253 -21.03 -0.18 -24.31
CA VAL A 253 -19.75 -0.57 -24.90
C VAL A 253 -18.59 -0.38 -23.92
N PHE A 254 -18.57 0.68 -23.10
CA PHE A 254 -17.51 0.86 -22.10
C PHE A 254 -17.50 -0.26 -21.05
N LYS A 255 -18.66 -0.81 -20.68
CA LYS A 255 -18.70 -1.97 -19.78
C LYS A 255 -18.06 -3.20 -20.41
N VAL A 256 -18.29 -3.41 -21.71
CA VAL A 256 -17.66 -4.50 -22.47
C VAL A 256 -16.15 -4.32 -22.52
N ILE A 257 -15.68 -3.10 -22.86
CA ILE A 257 -14.25 -2.78 -22.90
C ILE A 257 -13.59 -2.97 -21.53
N VAL A 258 -14.23 -2.51 -20.45
CA VAL A 258 -13.69 -2.66 -19.09
C VAL A 258 -13.63 -4.13 -18.65
N LEU A 259 -14.65 -4.94 -18.94
CA LEU A 259 -14.63 -6.37 -18.61
C LEU A 259 -13.59 -7.13 -19.45
N LEU A 260 -13.52 -6.86 -20.76
CA LEU A 260 -12.50 -7.45 -21.64
C LEU A 260 -11.09 -7.00 -21.24
N GLY A 261 -10.92 -5.73 -20.87
CA GLY A 261 -9.67 -5.18 -20.37
C GLY A 261 -9.26 -5.81 -19.04
N THR A 262 -10.23 -6.07 -18.15
CA THR A 262 -9.98 -6.80 -16.89
C THR A 262 -9.49 -8.21 -17.17
N PHE A 263 -10.17 -8.93 -18.07
CA PHE A 263 -9.74 -10.26 -18.53
C PHE A 263 -8.34 -10.23 -19.11
N SER A 264 -8.07 -9.31 -20.06
CA SER A 264 -6.80 -9.23 -20.76
C SER A 264 -5.65 -8.84 -19.84
N LEU A 265 -5.88 -7.93 -18.90
CA LEU A 265 -4.86 -7.51 -17.94
C LEU A 265 -4.61 -8.59 -16.89
N ALA A 266 -5.62 -9.36 -16.49
CA ALA A 266 -5.45 -10.54 -15.64
C ALA A 266 -4.67 -11.66 -16.36
N LEU A 267 -4.93 -11.85 -17.66
CA LEU A 267 -4.18 -12.77 -18.51
C LEU A 267 -2.72 -12.32 -18.68
N ALA A 268 -2.49 -11.02 -18.91
CA ALA A 268 -1.16 -10.44 -18.99
C ALA A 268 -0.39 -10.58 -17.67
N PHE A 269 -1.06 -10.34 -16.55
CA PHE A 269 -0.52 -10.51 -15.21
C PHE A 269 -0.06 -11.95 -14.99
N ALA A 270 -0.93 -12.93 -15.19
CA ALA A 270 -0.54 -14.32 -14.98
C ALA A 270 0.52 -14.78 -16.00
N GLY A 271 0.47 -14.32 -17.24
CA GLY A 271 1.49 -14.61 -18.24
C GLY A 271 2.88 -14.06 -17.87
N ASN A 272 2.94 -12.89 -17.25
CA ASN A 272 4.18 -12.20 -16.89
C ASN A 272 4.72 -12.61 -15.52
N ASP A 273 3.86 -12.66 -14.49
CA ASP A 273 4.27 -12.76 -13.09
C ASP A 273 4.33 -14.20 -12.60
N LEU A 274 3.82 -15.18 -13.36
CA LEU A 274 3.92 -16.61 -12.98
C LEU A 274 5.37 -17.06 -12.79
N VAL A 275 6.31 -16.56 -13.61
CA VAL A 275 7.75 -16.88 -13.44
C VAL A 275 8.28 -16.46 -12.09
N ASN A 276 7.78 -15.37 -11.51
CA ASN A 276 8.22 -14.90 -10.20
C ASN A 276 7.91 -15.93 -9.10
N PHE A 277 6.80 -16.66 -9.23
CA PHE A 277 6.33 -17.58 -8.21
C PHE A 277 6.86 -19.01 -8.38
N ILE A 278 6.93 -19.50 -9.63
CA ILE A 278 7.29 -20.91 -9.90
C ILE A 278 8.58 -21.08 -10.68
N GLY A 279 9.15 -20.00 -11.24
CA GLY A 279 10.35 -20.09 -12.08
C GLY A 279 11.57 -20.60 -11.32
N VAL A 280 11.83 -20.06 -10.12
CA VAL A 280 12.93 -20.48 -9.24
C VAL A 280 12.74 -21.92 -8.73
N PRO A 281 11.57 -22.33 -8.22
CA PRO A 281 11.27 -23.73 -7.89
C PRO A 281 11.44 -24.70 -9.07
N LEU A 282 10.98 -24.32 -10.27
CA LEU A 282 11.12 -25.16 -11.47
C LEU A 282 12.58 -25.26 -11.94
N ALA A 283 13.36 -24.18 -11.82
CA ALA A 283 14.80 -24.23 -12.06
C ALA A 283 15.50 -25.17 -11.08
N GLY A 284 15.13 -25.13 -9.79
CA GLY A 284 15.67 -26.02 -8.76
C GLY A 284 15.28 -27.48 -8.98
N PHE A 285 14.02 -27.72 -9.36
CA PHE A 285 13.55 -29.05 -9.75
C PHE A 285 14.33 -29.57 -10.97
N SER A 286 14.51 -28.74 -11.99
CA SER A 286 15.26 -29.13 -13.20
C SER A 286 16.71 -29.45 -12.89
N ALA A 287 17.37 -28.62 -12.08
CA ALA A 287 18.75 -28.85 -11.62
C ALA A 287 18.87 -30.17 -10.85
N TYR A 288 17.91 -30.46 -9.97
CA TYR A 288 17.87 -31.70 -9.22
C TYR A 288 17.64 -32.93 -10.11
N THR A 289 16.67 -32.87 -11.02
CA THR A 289 16.40 -33.98 -11.94
C THR A 289 17.57 -34.28 -12.86
N ASP A 290 18.28 -33.23 -13.31
CA ASP A 290 19.47 -33.39 -14.14
C ASP A 290 20.64 -33.99 -13.35
N TYR A 291 20.87 -33.52 -12.12
CA TYR A 291 21.88 -34.11 -11.24
C TYR A 291 21.61 -35.60 -10.96
N VAL A 292 20.38 -35.97 -10.62
CA VAL A 292 20.02 -37.37 -10.34
C VAL A 292 20.13 -38.25 -11.59
N ALA A 293 19.76 -37.74 -12.76
CA ALA A 293 19.78 -38.51 -14.00
C ALA A 293 21.18 -38.63 -14.63
N ASN A 294 21.99 -37.57 -14.54
CA ASN A 294 23.19 -37.40 -15.37
C ASN A 294 24.49 -37.17 -14.59
N SER A 295 24.47 -37.16 -13.25
CA SER A 295 25.70 -36.93 -12.46
C SER A 295 26.77 -37.99 -12.67
N ASN A 296 26.43 -39.22 -13.04
CA ASN A 296 27.37 -40.32 -13.28
C ASN A 296 28.42 -40.50 -12.16
N GLY A 297 28.05 -40.21 -10.90
CA GLY A 297 28.94 -40.27 -9.73
C GLY A 297 29.69 -38.98 -9.40
N ALA A 298 29.50 -37.90 -10.15
CA ALA A 298 30.07 -36.58 -9.84
C ALA A 298 29.48 -35.99 -8.55
N GLY A 299 30.35 -35.35 -7.75
CA GLY A 299 29.95 -34.63 -6.54
C GLY A 299 29.05 -33.43 -6.85
N ILE A 300 28.28 -32.99 -5.85
CA ILE A 300 27.38 -31.82 -5.95
C ILE A 300 28.11 -30.51 -6.30
N HIS A 301 29.42 -30.43 -6.02
CA HIS A 301 30.27 -29.28 -6.31
C HIS A 301 30.91 -29.35 -7.71
N ASP A 302 30.96 -30.54 -8.31
CA ASP A 302 31.67 -30.79 -9.58
C ASP A 302 30.71 -30.85 -10.77
N PHE A 303 29.44 -31.20 -10.53
CA PHE A 303 28.44 -31.30 -11.59
C PHE A 303 27.96 -29.92 -12.03
N MET A 304 28.38 -29.47 -13.22
CA MET A 304 28.05 -28.15 -13.79
C MET A 304 26.65 -28.12 -14.42
N MET A 305 25.94 -27.00 -14.27
CA MET A 305 24.52 -26.86 -14.63
C MET A 305 24.27 -26.45 -16.09
N SER A 306 24.99 -27.06 -17.03
CA SER A 306 24.84 -26.75 -18.47
C SER A 306 23.43 -27.04 -19.00
N SER A 307 22.69 -27.99 -18.41
CA SER A 307 21.31 -28.31 -18.81
C SER A 307 20.35 -27.12 -18.67
N LEU A 308 20.62 -26.19 -17.75
CA LEU A 308 19.80 -25.00 -17.54
C LEU A 308 19.95 -23.96 -18.65
N MET A 309 20.93 -24.08 -19.56
CA MET A 309 21.05 -23.22 -20.76
C MET A 309 19.97 -23.50 -21.81
N SER A 310 19.38 -24.70 -21.78
CA SER A 310 18.26 -25.02 -22.66
C SER A 310 16.99 -24.29 -22.23
N SER A 311 16.19 -23.86 -23.20
CA SER A 311 14.92 -23.18 -22.93
C SER A 311 14.00 -24.07 -22.11
N ALA A 312 13.26 -23.46 -21.18
CA ALA A 312 12.39 -24.14 -20.24
C ALA A 312 11.32 -24.97 -20.97
N GLN A 313 11.36 -26.28 -20.81
CA GLN A 313 10.27 -27.18 -21.21
C GLN A 313 9.37 -27.45 -20.00
N THR A 314 8.59 -26.46 -19.59
CA THR A 314 7.73 -26.60 -18.40
C THR A 314 6.59 -27.58 -18.68
N PRO A 315 6.44 -28.66 -17.89
CA PRO A 315 5.30 -29.55 -18.05
C PRO A 315 3.99 -28.82 -17.79
N LEU A 316 3.00 -29.04 -18.68
CA LEU A 316 1.68 -28.37 -18.62
C LEU A 316 0.99 -28.53 -17.25
N ILE A 317 1.22 -29.64 -16.57
CA ILE A 317 0.65 -29.93 -15.25
C ILE A 317 1.02 -28.87 -14.20
N PHE A 318 2.26 -28.38 -14.18
CA PHE A 318 2.69 -27.33 -13.24
C PHE A 318 2.01 -26.00 -13.54
N LEU A 319 1.83 -25.67 -14.82
CA LEU A 319 1.14 -24.43 -15.24
C LEU A 319 -0.35 -24.47 -14.88
N VAL A 320 -1.02 -25.61 -15.10
CA VAL A 320 -2.43 -25.81 -14.74
C VAL A 320 -2.64 -25.75 -13.23
N ILE A 321 -1.82 -26.47 -12.44
CA ILE A 321 -1.91 -26.45 -10.97
C ILE A 321 -1.71 -25.04 -10.45
N SER A 322 -0.70 -24.33 -10.96
CA SER A 322 -0.44 -22.94 -10.57
C SER A 322 -1.64 -22.06 -10.89
N GLY A 323 -2.20 -22.16 -12.10
CA GLY A 323 -3.41 -21.43 -12.49
C GLY A 323 -4.60 -21.69 -11.55
N VAL A 324 -4.82 -22.94 -11.12
CA VAL A 324 -5.87 -23.29 -10.14
C VAL A 324 -5.61 -22.64 -8.79
N ILE A 325 -4.38 -22.66 -8.29
CA ILE A 325 -4.00 -22.02 -7.01
C ILE A 325 -4.22 -20.51 -7.08
N MET A 326 -3.82 -19.86 -8.17
CA MET A 326 -4.01 -18.42 -8.37
C MET A 326 -5.50 -18.05 -8.39
N VAL A 327 -6.34 -18.84 -9.08
CA VAL A 327 -7.80 -18.64 -9.09
C VAL A 327 -8.39 -18.83 -7.70
N TYR A 328 -7.97 -19.86 -6.97
CA TYR A 328 -8.40 -20.11 -5.60
C TYR A 328 -8.03 -18.94 -4.68
N ALA A 329 -6.80 -18.43 -4.78
CA ALA A 329 -6.33 -17.26 -4.04
C ALA A 329 -7.22 -16.04 -4.32
N LEU A 330 -7.47 -15.74 -5.60
CA LEU A 330 -8.29 -14.60 -6.01
C LEU A 330 -9.73 -14.68 -5.48
N ALA A 331 -10.33 -15.87 -5.50
CA ALA A 331 -11.71 -16.08 -5.09
C ALA A 331 -11.90 -16.02 -3.55
N THR A 332 -10.95 -16.57 -2.79
CA THR A 332 -11.10 -16.80 -1.34
C THR A 332 -10.42 -15.75 -0.47
N SER A 333 -9.42 -15.03 -0.99
CA SER A 333 -8.59 -14.11 -0.22
C SER A 333 -9.38 -12.89 0.28
N LYS A 334 -9.58 -12.82 1.60
CA LYS A 334 -10.06 -11.60 2.28
C LYS A 334 -9.07 -10.45 2.13
N LYS A 335 -7.76 -10.75 2.08
CA LYS A 335 -6.69 -9.79 1.82
C LYS A 335 -6.89 -9.10 0.47
N ALA A 336 -7.06 -9.87 -0.61
CA ALA A 336 -7.32 -9.31 -1.95
C ALA A 336 -8.52 -8.35 -1.95
N LYS A 337 -9.63 -8.71 -1.28
CA LYS A 337 -10.82 -7.85 -1.16
C LYS A 337 -10.55 -6.54 -0.44
N ASN A 338 -9.77 -6.58 0.65
CA ASN A 338 -9.42 -5.38 1.42
C ASN A 338 -8.44 -4.49 0.65
N VAL A 339 -7.39 -5.05 0.03
CA VAL A 339 -6.39 -4.27 -0.72
C VAL A 339 -7.03 -3.62 -1.96
N ILE A 340 -7.92 -4.33 -2.68
CA ILE A 340 -8.69 -3.75 -3.80
C ILE A 340 -9.51 -2.55 -3.31
N LYS A 341 -10.21 -2.69 -2.17
CA LYS A 341 -11.03 -1.60 -1.62
C LYS A 341 -10.19 -0.38 -1.25
N THR A 342 -9.08 -0.57 -0.54
CA THR A 342 -8.18 0.52 -0.14
C THR A 342 -7.52 1.21 -1.34
N SER A 343 -7.16 0.47 -2.39
CA SER A 343 -6.57 1.06 -3.60
C SER A 343 -7.60 1.84 -4.44
N VAL A 344 -8.82 1.34 -4.54
CA VAL A 344 -9.94 2.08 -5.17
C VAL A 344 -10.17 3.41 -4.44
N ASP A 345 -10.09 3.40 -3.11
CA ASP A 345 -10.24 4.60 -2.29
C ASP A 345 -9.09 5.62 -2.52
N LEU A 346 -7.86 5.15 -2.80
CA LEU A 346 -6.70 6.01 -3.12
C LEU A 346 -6.73 6.56 -4.56
N ALA A 347 -7.27 5.80 -5.52
CA ALA A 347 -7.34 6.18 -6.93
C ALA A 347 -8.53 7.09 -7.27
N ARG A 348 -9.31 7.49 -6.26
CA ARG A 348 -10.55 8.27 -6.41
C ARG A 348 -10.31 9.61 -7.09
N GLN A 349 -11.24 9.97 -7.96
CA GLN A 349 -11.18 11.17 -8.80
C GLN A 349 -11.50 12.45 -8.02
N GLU A 350 -12.24 12.35 -6.91
CA GLU A 350 -12.52 13.44 -5.98
C GLU A 350 -11.35 13.70 -5.02
N GLU A 351 -11.20 14.94 -4.56
CA GLU A 351 -10.22 15.31 -3.53
C GLU A 351 -10.41 14.44 -2.27
N GLY A 352 -9.30 13.87 -1.83
CA GLY A 352 -9.21 12.95 -0.71
C GLY A 352 -7.98 13.27 0.12
N ASP A 353 -7.76 12.46 1.14
CA ASP A 353 -6.74 12.67 2.14
C ASP A 353 -5.34 12.42 1.56
N GLU A 354 -4.62 13.49 1.21
CA GLU A 354 -3.25 13.40 0.69
C GLU A 354 -2.33 12.83 1.79
N MET A 355 -2.04 11.52 1.70
CA MET A 355 -1.29 10.78 2.73
C MET A 355 0.18 11.20 2.83
N PHE A 356 0.70 11.91 1.83
CA PHE A 356 2.10 12.28 1.71
C PHE A 356 2.29 13.78 1.95
N GLY A 357 3.38 14.15 2.64
CA GLY A 357 3.76 15.54 2.86
C GLY A 357 4.27 16.22 1.59
N SER A 358 4.69 17.49 1.69
CA SER A 358 5.24 18.21 0.54
C SER A 358 6.76 18.00 0.39
N SER A 359 7.23 17.68 -0.82
CA SER A 359 8.67 17.57 -1.15
C SER A 359 9.19 18.78 -1.91
N ALA A 360 10.46 19.16 -1.68
CA ALA A 360 11.13 20.23 -2.41
C ALA A 360 11.22 19.93 -3.92
N LEU A 361 11.55 18.69 -4.29
CA LEU A 361 11.59 18.25 -5.69
C LEU A 361 10.21 18.32 -6.34
N ALA A 362 9.16 17.87 -5.64
CA ALA A 362 7.79 17.95 -6.14
C ALA A 362 7.35 19.41 -6.38
N ARG A 363 7.72 20.34 -5.49
CA ARG A 363 7.46 21.78 -5.70
C ARG A 363 8.14 22.33 -6.95
N VAL A 364 9.37 21.91 -7.26
CA VAL A 364 10.07 22.32 -8.48
C VAL A 364 9.38 21.79 -9.73
N ILE A 365 8.97 20.51 -9.73
CA ILE A 365 8.25 19.90 -10.85
C ILE A 365 6.92 20.63 -11.10
N VAL A 366 6.12 20.86 -10.05
CA VAL A 366 4.84 21.58 -10.16
C VAL A 366 5.05 22.99 -10.71
N ARG A 367 6.06 23.73 -10.21
CA ARG A 367 6.38 25.08 -10.70
C ARG A 367 6.71 25.06 -12.18
N ARG A 368 7.60 24.15 -12.62
CA ARG A 368 7.96 24.02 -14.05
C ARG A 368 6.77 23.63 -14.92
N ALA A 369 5.96 22.66 -14.49
CA ALA A 369 4.76 22.26 -15.20
C ALA A 369 3.74 23.40 -15.33
N THR A 370 3.59 24.21 -14.27
CA THR A 370 2.72 25.39 -14.28
C THR A 370 3.26 26.44 -15.27
N SER A 371 4.57 26.68 -15.28
CA SER A 371 5.19 27.62 -16.25
C SER A 371 5.02 27.17 -17.70
N ILE A 372 5.14 25.87 -17.98
CA ILE A 372 4.87 25.30 -19.31
C ILE A 372 3.39 25.48 -19.67
N ASN A 373 2.48 25.21 -18.73
CA ASN A 373 1.06 25.43 -18.95
C ASN A 373 0.74 26.92 -19.24
N ASP A 374 1.32 27.85 -18.48
CA ASP A 374 1.15 29.30 -18.69
C ASP A 374 1.68 29.74 -20.06
N PHE A 375 2.78 29.14 -20.52
CA PHE A 375 3.30 29.35 -21.87
C PHE A 375 2.35 28.80 -22.94
N LEU A 376 1.89 27.55 -22.80
CA LEU A 376 0.93 26.94 -23.73
C LEU A 376 -0.38 27.72 -23.81
N VAL A 377 -0.88 28.19 -22.67
CA VAL A 377 -2.00 29.11 -22.58
C VAL A 377 -1.72 30.31 -23.49
N ARG A 378 -0.60 31.01 -23.34
CA ARG A 378 -0.28 32.19 -24.19
C ARG A 378 -0.19 31.89 -25.70
N VAL A 379 0.28 30.71 -26.09
CA VAL A 379 0.48 30.34 -27.51
C VAL A 379 -0.79 29.82 -28.17
N ILE A 380 -1.66 29.12 -27.44
CA ILE A 380 -2.87 28.49 -28.02
C ILE A 380 -3.97 29.55 -28.24
N PRO A 381 -4.56 29.63 -29.46
CA PRO A 381 -5.65 30.55 -29.75
C PRO A 381 -6.85 30.39 -28.81
N VAL A 382 -7.50 31.50 -28.46
CA VAL A 382 -8.60 31.55 -27.49
C VAL A 382 -9.75 30.61 -27.86
N ASN A 383 -10.07 30.47 -29.15
CA ASN A 383 -11.14 29.59 -29.62
C ASN A 383 -10.83 28.11 -29.38
N VAL A 384 -9.58 27.69 -29.64
CA VAL A 384 -9.12 26.32 -29.38
C VAL A 384 -9.09 26.06 -27.88
N ARG A 385 -8.63 27.03 -27.08
CA ARG A 385 -8.61 26.90 -25.62
C ARG A 385 -10.02 26.72 -25.05
N ARG A 386 -10.97 27.57 -25.43
CA ARG A 386 -12.38 27.45 -25.00
C ARG A 386 -12.98 26.10 -25.40
N TRP A 387 -12.65 25.59 -26.58
CA TRP A 387 -13.09 24.27 -27.02
C TRP A 387 -12.51 23.15 -26.14
N ILE A 388 -11.20 23.18 -25.86
CA ILE A 388 -10.54 22.23 -24.95
C ILE A 388 -11.17 22.31 -23.56
N ASP A 389 -11.28 23.51 -22.98
CA ASP A 389 -11.83 23.69 -21.63
C ASP A 389 -13.29 23.20 -21.52
N GLY A 390 -14.10 23.38 -22.56
CA GLY A 390 -15.45 22.81 -22.64
C GLY A 390 -15.48 21.28 -22.61
N ARG A 391 -14.45 20.60 -23.13
CA ARG A 391 -14.32 19.13 -23.04
C ARG A 391 -13.87 18.63 -21.67
N PHE A 392 -13.15 19.47 -20.91
CA PHE A 392 -12.65 19.17 -19.57
C PHE A 392 -13.53 19.75 -18.44
N ASN A 393 -14.80 20.08 -18.71
CA ASN A 393 -15.73 20.55 -17.69
C ASN A 393 -16.11 19.41 -16.73
N LYS A 394 -15.72 19.54 -15.45
CA LYS A 394 -15.96 18.54 -14.41
C LYS A 394 -17.35 18.61 -13.78
N ASP A 395 -18.06 19.72 -13.94
CA ASP A 395 -19.38 19.91 -13.33
C ASP A 395 -20.46 19.02 -13.97
N GLU A 396 -20.21 18.51 -15.19
CA GLU A 396 -21.08 17.56 -15.91
C GLU A 396 -20.62 16.09 -15.83
N ILE A 397 -19.79 15.73 -14.84
CA ILE A 397 -19.28 14.36 -14.70
C ILE A 397 -20.42 13.36 -14.47
N ILE A 398 -20.43 12.28 -15.26
CA ILE A 398 -21.33 11.14 -15.06
C ILE A 398 -20.59 10.03 -14.32
N LEU A 399 -20.73 10.01 -12.99
CA LEU A 399 -20.28 8.91 -12.13
C LEU A 399 -21.47 8.02 -11.75
N ALA A 400 -21.24 6.70 -11.69
CA ALA A 400 -22.18 5.81 -11.02
C ALA A 400 -22.14 6.08 -9.51
N ASP A 401 -23.27 5.89 -8.81
CA ASP A 401 -23.36 6.19 -7.38
C ASP A 401 -22.28 5.42 -6.58
N GLY A 402 -21.39 6.18 -5.93
CA GLY A 402 -20.22 5.68 -5.21
C GLY A 402 -19.12 5.04 -6.06
N ALA A 403 -19.02 5.35 -7.37
CA ALA A 403 -17.87 4.99 -8.20
C ALA A 403 -16.70 5.97 -7.97
N ALA A 404 -15.47 5.46 -8.06
CA ALA A 404 -14.26 6.22 -7.81
C ALA A 404 -13.81 7.06 -9.02
N PHE A 405 -14.11 6.61 -10.23
CA PHE A 405 -13.87 7.32 -11.51
C PHE A 405 -14.80 6.79 -12.60
N ASP A 406 -14.87 7.50 -13.74
CA ASP A 406 -15.74 7.12 -14.85
C ASP A 406 -15.23 5.95 -15.71
N MET A 407 -16.11 5.48 -16.60
CA MET A 407 -15.84 4.32 -17.45
C MET A 407 -14.84 4.61 -18.58
N VAL A 408 -14.62 5.88 -18.96
CA VAL A 408 -13.61 6.25 -19.99
C VAL A 408 -12.22 6.05 -19.40
N ARG A 409 -11.96 6.63 -18.23
CA ARG A 409 -10.67 6.46 -17.52
C ARG A 409 -10.42 5.00 -17.16
N ALA A 410 -11.45 4.27 -16.72
CA ALA A 410 -11.34 2.84 -16.44
C ALA A 410 -10.92 2.03 -17.68
N SER A 411 -11.51 2.35 -18.84
CA SER A 411 -11.19 1.69 -20.11
C SER A 411 -9.74 1.95 -20.53
N VAL A 412 -9.30 3.21 -20.51
CA VAL A 412 -7.93 3.59 -20.87
C VAL A 412 -6.92 2.94 -19.94
N ASN A 413 -7.16 2.97 -18.62
CA ASN A 413 -6.27 2.35 -17.64
C ASN A 413 -6.07 0.86 -17.90
N LEU A 414 -7.15 0.11 -18.14
CA LEU A 414 -7.08 -1.34 -18.37
C LEU A 414 -6.44 -1.67 -19.71
N VAL A 415 -6.86 -1.00 -20.78
CA VAL A 415 -6.38 -1.30 -22.14
C VAL A 415 -4.88 -1.01 -22.25
N LEU A 416 -4.42 0.15 -21.78
CA LEU A 416 -3.01 0.52 -21.85
C LEU A 416 -2.13 -0.33 -20.96
N SER A 417 -2.56 -0.57 -19.72
CA SER A 417 -1.74 -1.39 -18.82
C SER A 417 -1.62 -2.81 -19.35
N GLY A 418 -2.72 -3.39 -19.84
CA GLY A 418 -2.72 -4.72 -20.44
C GLY A 418 -1.79 -4.78 -21.65
N LEU A 419 -1.91 -3.82 -22.57
CA LEU A 419 -1.09 -3.75 -23.78
C LEU A 419 0.41 -3.61 -23.47
N LEU A 420 0.78 -2.69 -22.57
CA LEU A 420 2.18 -2.48 -22.19
C LEU A 420 2.80 -3.72 -21.54
N ILE A 421 2.06 -4.38 -20.64
CA ILE A 421 2.53 -5.62 -20.00
C ILE A 421 2.69 -6.73 -21.03
N ILE A 422 1.68 -6.96 -21.87
CA ILE A 422 1.74 -8.04 -22.87
C ILE A 422 2.88 -7.80 -23.86
N MET A 423 3.09 -6.55 -24.30
CA MET A 423 4.23 -6.19 -25.15
C MET A 423 5.57 -6.55 -24.50
N GLY A 424 5.75 -6.23 -23.21
CA GLY A 424 6.94 -6.62 -22.45
C GLY A 424 7.12 -8.15 -22.39
N THR A 425 6.04 -8.88 -22.07
CA THR A 425 6.05 -10.34 -22.02
C THR A 425 6.41 -10.97 -23.37
N THR A 426 5.86 -10.47 -24.48
CA THR A 426 6.22 -10.94 -25.84
C THR A 426 7.70 -10.73 -26.15
N MET A 427 8.29 -9.66 -25.63
CA MET A 427 9.73 -9.36 -25.78
C MET A 427 10.62 -10.12 -24.77
N LYS A 428 10.04 -11.02 -23.95
CA LYS A 428 10.73 -11.67 -22.83
C LYS A 428 11.43 -10.65 -21.92
N LEU A 429 10.77 -9.52 -21.67
CA LEU A 429 11.19 -8.47 -20.75
C LEU A 429 10.18 -8.45 -19.60
N PRO A 430 10.50 -9.04 -18.43
CA PRO A 430 9.58 -9.08 -17.31
C PRO A 430 9.38 -7.65 -16.80
N LEU A 431 8.14 -7.17 -16.92
CA LEU A 431 7.77 -5.85 -16.43
C LEU A 431 7.16 -5.96 -15.04
N SER A 432 7.23 -4.89 -14.26
CA SER A 432 6.46 -4.80 -13.02
C SER A 432 5.02 -4.42 -13.35
N THR A 433 4.10 -5.38 -13.22
CA THR A 433 2.66 -5.14 -13.44
C THR A 433 2.11 -4.09 -12.48
N THR A 434 2.59 -4.10 -11.23
CA THR A 434 2.30 -3.07 -10.21
C THR A 434 2.77 -1.69 -10.65
N TYR A 435 3.95 -1.57 -11.24
CA TYR A 435 4.47 -0.25 -11.63
C TYR A 435 3.72 0.28 -12.86
N VAL A 436 3.54 -0.56 -13.89
CA VAL A 436 2.86 -0.15 -15.12
C VAL A 436 1.43 0.28 -14.82
N THR A 437 0.65 -0.54 -14.12
CA THR A 437 -0.77 -0.24 -13.84
C THR A 437 -0.94 1.01 -12.96
N PHE A 438 -0.14 1.16 -11.90
CA PHE A 438 -0.14 2.34 -11.04
C PHE A 438 0.21 3.60 -11.84
N ILE A 439 1.27 3.56 -12.65
CA ILE A 439 1.77 4.73 -13.36
C ILE A 439 0.86 5.14 -14.53
N VAL A 440 0.26 4.19 -15.24
CA VAL A 440 -0.82 4.49 -16.21
C VAL A 440 -1.98 5.20 -15.52
N ALA A 441 -2.41 4.72 -14.34
CA ALA A 441 -3.50 5.34 -13.58
C ALA A 441 -3.16 6.76 -13.08
N MET A 442 -1.90 7.01 -12.75
CA MET A 442 -1.41 8.34 -12.37
C MET A 442 -1.30 9.28 -13.58
N GLY A 443 -0.80 8.80 -14.72
CA GLY A 443 -0.76 9.56 -15.97
C GLY A 443 -2.16 9.94 -16.46
N SER A 444 -3.10 8.99 -16.44
CA SER A 444 -4.50 9.28 -16.78
C SER A 444 -5.16 10.24 -15.79
N SER A 445 -4.81 10.16 -14.49
CA SER A 445 -5.25 11.13 -13.48
C SER A 445 -4.81 12.55 -13.80
N LEU A 446 -3.55 12.71 -14.23
CA LEU A 446 -2.99 14.00 -14.57
C LEU A 446 -3.71 14.58 -15.78
N ALA A 447 -3.94 13.77 -16.81
CA ALA A 447 -4.66 14.17 -18.02
C ALA A 447 -6.09 14.66 -17.71
N ASP A 448 -6.78 14.05 -16.74
CA ASP A 448 -8.11 14.46 -16.28
C ASP A 448 -8.13 15.77 -15.47
N ARG A 449 -7.00 16.48 -15.38
CA ARG A 449 -6.79 17.67 -14.54
C ARG A 449 -7.16 17.40 -13.08
N ALA A 450 -7.06 16.16 -12.60
CA ALA A 450 -7.48 15.81 -11.25
C ALA A 450 -6.54 16.38 -10.16
N TRP A 451 -5.37 16.88 -10.55
CA TRP A 451 -4.38 17.46 -9.64
C TRP A 451 -4.58 18.98 -9.62
N SER A 452 -5.22 19.48 -8.57
CA SER A 452 -5.40 20.92 -8.33
C SER A 452 -4.08 21.57 -7.93
N ARG A 453 -3.95 22.90 -8.05
CA ARG A 453 -2.73 23.64 -7.65
C ARG A 453 -2.35 23.38 -6.18
N GLU A 454 -3.35 23.11 -5.34
CA GLU A 454 -3.20 22.85 -3.91
C GLU A 454 -2.85 21.38 -3.60
N SER A 455 -3.29 20.42 -4.43
CA SER A 455 -3.04 18.98 -4.23
C SER A 455 -1.84 18.42 -5.03
N ALA A 456 -1.46 19.05 -6.15
CA ALA A 456 -0.47 18.52 -7.09
C ALA A 456 0.89 18.25 -6.44
N VAL A 457 1.34 19.10 -5.52
CA VAL A 457 2.62 18.91 -4.82
C VAL A 457 2.59 17.64 -3.97
N TYR A 458 1.48 17.39 -3.27
CA TYR A 458 1.34 16.22 -2.40
C TYR A 458 1.22 14.93 -3.22
N ARG A 459 0.44 14.95 -4.32
CA ARG A 459 0.32 13.80 -5.24
C ARG A 459 1.62 13.43 -5.94
N ILE A 460 2.36 14.43 -6.45
CA ILE A 460 3.69 14.20 -7.05
C ILE A 460 4.67 13.69 -5.99
N THR A 461 4.59 14.22 -4.77
CA THR A 461 5.41 13.68 -3.66
C THR A 461 5.06 12.22 -3.40
N GLY A 462 3.79 11.85 -3.40
CA GLY A 462 3.34 10.46 -3.30
C GLY A 462 3.90 9.57 -4.41
N VAL A 463 3.79 9.99 -5.68
CA VAL A 463 4.37 9.24 -6.82
C VAL A 463 5.89 9.06 -6.66
N LEU A 464 6.62 10.13 -6.30
CA LEU A 464 8.07 10.07 -6.09
C LEU A 464 8.44 9.20 -4.89
N SER A 465 7.68 9.22 -3.80
CA SER A 465 7.90 8.36 -2.64
C SER A 465 7.66 6.89 -2.96
N VAL A 466 6.64 6.59 -3.76
CA VAL A 466 6.36 5.23 -4.24
C VAL A 466 7.50 4.74 -5.15
N ILE A 467 7.91 5.55 -6.14
CA ILE A 467 9.05 5.24 -7.01
C ILE A 467 10.35 5.08 -6.20
N GLY A 468 10.59 5.94 -5.20
CA GLY A 468 11.74 5.81 -4.31
C GLY A 468 11.72 4.51 -3.50
N GLY A 469 10.55 4.10 -3.00
CA GLY A 469 10.35 2.82 -2.31
C GLY A 469 10.69 1.61 -3.18
N TRP A 470 10.43 1.70 -4.49
CA TRP A 470 10.77 0.66 -5.46
C TRP A 470 12.29 0.47 -5.63
N PHE A 471 13.06 1.56 -5.69
CA PHE A 471 14.53 1.49 -5.73
C PHE A 471 15.10 0.91 -4.42
N ILE A 472 14.53 1.31 -3.28
CA ILE A 472 14.92 0.74 -1.97
C ILE A 472 14.62 -0.76 -1.94
N THR A 473 13.47 -1.19 -2.47
CA THR A 473 13.10 -2.61 -2.56
C THR A 473 14.13 -3.40 -3.34
N ALA A 474 14.48 -2.93 -4.55
CA ALA A 474 15.50 -3.57 -5.39
C ALA A 474 16.86 -3.67 -4.67
N PHE A 475 17.29 -2.59 -4.00
CA PHE A 475 18.57 -2.56 -3.28
C PHE A 475 18.59 -3.52 -2.08
N VAL A 476 17.51 -3.54 -1.28
CA VAL A 476 17.39 -4.43 -0.13
C VAL A 476 17.31 -5.88 -0.58
N ALA A 477 16.56 -6.17 -1.65
CA ALA A 477 16.44 -7.49 -2.25
C ALA A 477 17.79 -8.06 -2.70
N PHE A 478 18.53 -7.25 -3.45
CA PHE A 478 19.89 -7.57 -3.88
C PHE A 478 20.82 -7.84 -2.69
N THR A 479 20.83 -6.94 -1.70
CA THR A 479 21.77 -7.01 -0.58
C THR A 479 21.49 -8.19 0.35
N ILE A 480 20.21 -8.43 0.70
CA ILE A 480 19.82 -9.54 1.56
C ILE A 480 20.09 -10.86 0.85
N CYS A 481 19.70 -11.00 -0.42
CA CYS A 481 19.92 -12.25 -1.15
C CYS A 481 21.42 -12.54 -1.32
N ALA A 482 22.25 -11.53 -1.61
CA ALA A 482 23.70 -11.67 -1.64
C ALA A 482 24.26 -12.16 -0.29
N LEU A 483 23.81 -11.58 0.83
CA LEU A 483 24.25 -11.99 2.16
C LEU A 483 23.81 -13.43 2.50
N VAL A 484 22.55 -13.78 2.24
CA VAL A 484 22.01 -15.11 2.49
C VAL A 484 22.76 -16.15 1.65
N THR A 485 22.99 -15.87 0.37
CA THR A 485 23.74 -16.75 -0.53
C THR A 485 25.18 -16.92 -0.08
N PHE A 486 25.85 -15.84 0.34
CA PHE A 486 27.21 -15.89 0.90
C PHE A 486 27.29 -16.83 2.11
N VAL A 487 26.37 -16.68 3.07
CA VAL A 487 26.35 -17.53 4.27
C VAL A 487 26.06 -18.98 3.90
N MET A 488 25.07 -19.24 3.04
CA MET A 488 24.73 -20.60 2.58
C MET A 488 25.91 -21.27 1.87
N PHE A 489 26.64 -20.53 1.03
CA PHE A 489 27.78 -21.06 0.29
C PHE A 489 28.89 -21.60 1.20
N TYR A 490 29.26 -20.87 2.26
CA TYR A 490 30.32 -21.29 3.19
C TYR A 490 29.86 -22.31 4.22
N THR A 491 28.60 -22.25 4.66
CA THR A 491 28.06 -23.13 5.72
C THR A 491 27.39 -24.38 5.18
N SER A 492 27.26 -24.50 3.86
CA SER A 492 26.70 -25.65 3.16
C SER A 492 25.32 -26.04 3.71
N PHE A 493 25.09 -27.33 3.89
CA PHE A 493 23.81 -27.86 4.33
C PHE A 493 23.29 -27.21 5.62
N PHE A 494 24.17 -26.91 6.59
CA PHE A 494 23.77 -26.29 7.85
C PHE A 494 23.18 -24.89 7.65
N GLY A 495 23.75 -24.11 6.73
CA GLY A 495 23.22 -22.80 6.35
C GLY A 495 21.86 -22.89 5.70
N MET A 496 21.73 -23.78 4.70
CA MET A 496 20.46 -24.02 4.01
C MET A 496 19.35 -24.38 5.00
N PHE A 497 19.62 -25.33 5.90
CA PHE A 497 18.65 -25.75 6.92
C PHE A 497 18.29 -24.63 7.90
N ALA A 498 19.28 -23.87 8.38
CA ALA A 498 19.03 -22.75 9.30
C ALA A 498 18.12 -21.68 8.68
N PHE A 499 18.36 -21.31 7.42
CA PHE A 499 17.52 -20.33 6.73
C PHE A 499 16.12 -20.84 6.41
N ILE A 500 15.96 -22.14 6.14
CA ILE A 500 14.63 -22.77 6.04
C ILE A 500 13.85 -22.60 7.35
N VAL A 501 14.48 -22.86 8.49
CA VAL A 501 13.83 -22.69 9.81
C VAL A 501 13.49 -21.21 10.05
N VAL A 502 14.39 -20.29 9.74
CA VAL A 502 14.15 -18.84 9.87
C VAL A 502 12.96 -18.41 9.01
N ALA A 503 12.88 -18.85 7.75
CA ALA A 503 11.77 -18.54 6.87
C ALA A 503 10.43 -19.02 7.45
N VAL A 504 10.36 -20.26 7.94
CA VAL A 504 9.15 -20.82 8.56
C VAL A 504 8.73 -20.02 9.80
N VAL A 505 9.67 -19.66 10.67
CA VAL A 505 9.39 -18.88 11.88
C VAL A 505 8.84 -17.49 11.54
N LEU A 506 9.42 -16.83 10.52
CA LEU A 506 8.96 -15.51 10.07
C LEU A 506 7.55 -15.59 9.49
N LEU A 507 7.26 -16.58 8.65
CA LEU A 507 5.91 -16.82 8.10
C LEU A 507 4.86 -17.02 9.20
N VAL A 508 5.15 -17.84 10.21
CA VAL A 508 4.23 -18.08 11.34
C VAL A 508 4.01 -16.79 12.13
N ARG A 509 5.09 -16.05 12.44
CA ARG A 509 5.02 -14.80 13.20
C ARG A 509 4.22 -13.72 12.46
N SER A 510 4.42 -13.61 11.15
CA SER A 510 3.69 -12.71 10.27
C SER A 510 2.19 -12.95 10.35
N ASN A 511 1.78 -14.21 10.17
CA ASN A 511 0.36 -14.57 10.15
C ASN A 511 -0.33 -14.30 11.49
N ILE A 512 0.36 -14.57 12.60
CA ILE A 512 -0.15 -14.25 13.96
C ILE A 512 -0.30 -12.73 14.15
N ARG A 513 0.68 -11.94 13.71
CA ARG A 513 0.63 -10.47 13.82
C ARG A 513 -0.49 -9.88 12.94
N TYR A 514 -0.68 -10.42 11.73
CA TYR A 514 -1.76 -10.04 10.84
C TYR A 514 -3.13 -10.28 11.50
N SER A 515 -3.34 -11.47 12.08
CA SER A 515 -4.58 -11.80 12.81
C SER A 515 -4.86 -10.85 13.97
N LYS A 516 -3.83 -10.39 14.69
CA LYS A 516 -3.98 -9.38 15.76
C LYS A 516 -4.37 -8.01 15.20
N LYS A 517 -3.84 -7.60 14.05
CA LYS A 517 -4.16 -6.33 13.39
C LYS A 517 -5.59 -6.33 12.84
N GLU A 518 -6.04 -7.45 12.26
CA GLU A 518 -7.42 -7.63 11.77
C GLU A 518 -8.46 -7.47 12.89
N LYS A 519 -8.15 -7.93 14.11
CA LYS A 519 -9.04 -7.75 15.28
C LYS A 519 -9.17 -6.29 15.71
N VAL A 520 -8.13 -5.47 15.53
CA VAL A 520 -8.17 -4.02 15.83
C VAL A 520 -8.96 -3.25 14.77
N GLU A 521 -8.95 -3.73 13.51
CA GLU A 521 -9.76 -3.17 12.41
C GLU A 521 -11.28 -3.41 12.55
N SER A 522 -11.72 -4.24 13.51
CA SER A 522 -13.16 -4.43 13.81
C SER A 522 -13.84 -3.15 14.33
N GLN A 523 -13.08 -2.19 14.86
CA GLN A 523 -13.59 -0.85 15.22
C GLN A 523 -14.14 -0.08 13.99
N ASP A 524 -13.76 -0.47 12.75
CA ASP A 524 -14.22 0.19 11.53
C ASP A 524 -15.64 -0.21 11.10
N ASP A 525 -16.29 -1.13 11.82
CA ASP A 525 -17.65 -1.58 11.49
C ASP A 525 -18.73 -0.56 11.90
N VAL A 526 -18.54 0.17 12.99
CA VAL A 526 -19.45 1.29 13.39
C VAL A 526 -19.41 2.39 12.33
N PHE A 527 -18.20 2.77 11.88
CA PHE A 527 -18.03 3.75 10.82
C PHE A 527 -18.64 3.28 9.49
N LYS A 528 -18.41 2.01 9.09
CA LYS A 528 -19.04 1.45 7.88
C LYS A 528 -20.56 1.47 7.96
N ARG A 529 -21.14 1.12 9.12
CA ARG A 529 -22.59 1.18 9.36
C ARG A 529 -23.10 2.61 9.24
N MET A 530 -22.42 3.58 9.86
CA MET A 530 -22.75 5.01 9.79
C MET A 530 -22.72 5.53 8.34
N MET A 531 -21.76 5.06 7.53
CA MET A 531 -21.66 5.45 6.12
C MET A 531 -22.66 4.71 5.21
N SER A 532 -23.21 3.57 5.64
CA SER A 532 -24.20 2.80 4.87
C SER A 532 -25.65 3.14 5.22
N SER A 533 -25.89 3.66 6.43
CA SER A 533 -27.23 4.05 6.85
C SER A 533 -27.75 5.22 6.03
N LYS A 534 -29.04 5.13 5.68
CA LYS A 534 -29.79 6.21 5.03
C LYS A 534 -30.63 7.00 6.04
N ASP A 535 -30.79 6.47 7.26
CA ASP A 535 -31.53 7.11 8.32
C ASP A 535 -30.61 8.08 9.07
N LYS A 536 -31.01 9.35 9.14
CA LYS A 536 -30.25 10.40 9.80
C LYS A 536 -30.22 10.24 11.32
N SER A 537 -31.25 9.64 11.90
CA SER A 537 -31.32 9.36 13.34
C SER A 537 -30.36 8.25 13.75
N GLU A 538 -30.34 7.16 12.97
CA GLU A 538 -29.36 6.07 13.13
C GLU A 538 -27.93 6.57 12.90
N THR A 539 -27.72 7.45 11.91
CA THR A 539 -26.41 8.08 11.65
C THR A 539 -25.92 8.89 12.86
N LEU A 540 -26.81 9.63 13.53
CA LEU A 540 -26.48 10.39 14.74
C LEU A 540 -26.12 9.46 15.90
N ALA A 541 -26.90 8.39 16.13
CA ALA A 541 -26.62 7.42 17.18
C ALA A 541 -25.26 6.73 16.98
N LEU A 542 -24.95 6.32 15.74
CA LEU A 542 -23.68 5.71 15.40
C LEU A 542 -22.51 6.70 15.51
N LEU A 543 -22.73 7.98 15.17
CA LEU A 543 -21.73 9.03 15.36
C LEU A 543 -21.46 9.28 16.85
N ARG A 544 -22.52 9.34 17.68
CA ARG A 544 -22.45 9.46 19.14
C ARG A 544 -21.62 8.36 19.75
N GLN A 545 -21.91 7.10 19.39
CA GLN A 545 -21.13 5.94 19.79
C GLN A 545 -19.67 6.06 19.35
N HIS A 546 -19.40 6.39 18.09
CA HIS A 546 -18.04 6.50 17.60
C HIS A 546 -17.24 7.60 18.33
N VAL A 547 -17.84 8.76 18.57
CA VAL A 547 -17.18 9.86 19.30
C VAL A 547 -16.97 9.47 20.77
N GLN A 548 -17.94 8.82 21.41
CA GLN A 548 -17.83 8.32 22.78
C GLN A 548 -16.65 7.34 22.94
N GLU A 549 -16.55 6.36 22.05
CA GLU A 549 -15.45 5.39 22.00
C GLU A 549 -14.11 6.11 21.79
N THR A 550 -14.06 7.09 20.87
CA THR A 550 -12.87 7.93 20.69
C THR A 550 -12.46 8.63 21.97
N LEU A 551 -13.34 9.39 22.59
CA LEU A 551 -13.02 10.16 23.80
C LEU A 551 -12.57 9.24 24.94
N THR A 552 -13.26 8.12 25.15
CA THR A 552 -12.94 7.10 26.17
C THR A 552 -11.55 6.51 25.95
N ASP A 553 -11.24 6.11 24.70
CA ASP A 553 -9.94 5.54 24.33
C ASP A 553 -8.80 6.52 24.62
N TYR A 554 -8.98 7.81 24.28
CA TYR A 554 -7.94 8.82 24.47
C TYR A 554 -7.72 9.19 25.94
N VAL A 555 -8.77 9.25 26.77
CA VAL A 555 -8.60 9.45 28.21
C VAL A 555 -7.87 8.25 28.82
N GLY A 556 -8.27 7.02 28.50
CA GLY A 556 -7.63 5.81 29.02
C GLY A 556 -6.19 5.61 28.51
N PHE A 557 -5.91 6.00 27.27
CA PHE A 557 -4.54 6.02 26.75
C PHE A 557 -3.69 7.06 27.49
N CYS A 558 -4.23 8.26 27.71
CA CYS A 558 -3.51 9.35 28.36
C CYS A 558 -3.16 8.99 29.81
N GLU A 559 -4.11 8.46 30.58
CA GLU A 559 -3.89 7.98 31.96
C GLU A 559 -2.76 6.94 32.02
N LYS A 560 -2.87 5.86 31.23
CA LYS A 560 -1.87 4.78 31.21
C LYS A 560 -0.48 5.28 30.80
N THR A 561 -0.42 6.14 29.79
CA THR A 561 0.84 6.67 29.29
C THR A 561 1.45 7.67 30.28
N TYR A 562 0.63 8.48 30.96
CA TYR A 562 1.08 9.39 32.01
C TYR A 562 1.73 8.64 33.17
N VAL A 563 1.12 7.54 33.64
CA VAL A 563 1.72 6.63 34.63
C VAL A 563 3.01 6.04 34.09
N GLN A 564 3.00 5.52 32.87
CA GLN A 564 4.19 4.91 32.24
C GLN A 564 5.37 5.90 32.13
N VAL A 565 5.11 7.16 31.77
CA VAL A 565 6.14 8.19 31.63
C VAL A 565 6.66 8.62 33.00
N THR A 566 5.78 8.84 33.98
CA THR A 566 6.17 9.25 35.33
C THR A 566 6.95 8.14 36.05
N ASP A 567 6.50 6.89 35.97
CA ASP A 567 7.24 5.74 36.51
C ASP A 567 8.57 5.52 35.76
N GLY A 568 8.60 5.72 34.44
CA GLY A 568 9.82 5.62 33.65
C GLY A 568 10.85 6.69 34.03
N PHE A 569 10.41 7.89 34.39
CA PHE A 569 11.29 8.94 34.91
C PHE A 569 11.76 8.66 36.34
N ILE A 570 10.87 8.23 37.24
CA ILE A 570 11.20 7.94 38.65
C ILE A 570 12.15 6.76 38.78
N ASN A 571 11.96 5.71 37.96
CA ASN A 571 12.75 4.47 38.03
C ASN A 571 13.84 4.39 36.95
N GLU A 572 14.11 5.48 36.23
CA GLU A 572 15.15 5.57 35.19
C GLU A 572 15.00 4.51 34.06
N ASP A 573 13.76 4.14 33.70
CA ASP A 573 13.47 3.17 32.64
C ASP A 573 13.33 3.85 31.26
N LEU A 574 14.47 3.96 30.57
CA LEU A 574 14.56 4.48 29.20
C LEU A 574 13.72 3.68 28.19
N ARG A 575 13.60 2.36 28.36
CA ARG A 575 12.86 1.50 27.43
C ARG A 575 11.37 1.81 27.51
N SER A 576 10.86 1.99 28.73
CA SER A 576 9.48 2.42 28.96
C SER A 576 9.21 3.80 28.35
N LEU A 577 10.11 4.78 28.54
CA LEU A 577 9.99 6.14 27.98
C LEU A 577 9.98 6.14 26.45
N ARG A 578 10.89 5.39 25.80
CA ARG A 578 10.91 5.24 24.33
C ARG A 578 9.60 4.62 23.81
N LYS A 579 9.06 3.63 24.53
CA LYS A 579 7.77 2.99 24.17
C LYS A 579 6.60 3.97 24.31
N ALA A 580 6.56 4.76 25.39
CA ALA A 580 5.53 5.78 25.60
C ALA A 580 5.56 6.87 24.52
N MET A 581 6.76 7.34 24.14
CA MET A 581 6.94 8.33 23.07
C MET A 581 6.39 7.81 21.72
N ASN A 582 6.81 6.62 21.31
CA ASN A 582 6.37 6.03 20.05
C ASN A 582 4.85 5.77 20.04
N ALA A 583 4.29 5.27 21.15
CA ALA A 583 2.86 5.05 21.27
C ALA A 583 2.06 6.37 21.16
N THR A 584 2.58 7.46 21.74
CA THR A 584 1.95 8.79 21.67
C THR A 584 1.94 9.33 20.23
N ASP A 585 3.04 9.18 19.49
CA ASP A 585 3.12 9.59 18.08
C ASP A 585 2.18 8.76 17.18
N ASP A 586 2.01 7.46 17.45
CA ASP A 586 1.08 6.61 16.73
C ASP A 586 -0.39 6.96 17.04
N GLN A 587 -0.71 7.25 18.31
CA GLN A 587 -2.04 7.72 18.69
C GLN A 587 -2.39 9.07 18.06
N LYS A 588 -1.41 9.95 17.85
CA LYS A 588 -1.61 11.21 17.12
C LYS A 588 -1.99 10.97 15.65
N LYS A 589 -1.36 10.01 14.98
CA LYS A 589 -1.74 9.62 13.61
C LYS A 589 -3.15 9.02 13.60
N MET A 590 -3.49 8.21 14.60
CA MET A 590 -4.82 7.62 14.71
C MET A 590 -5.91 8.67 14.94
N LEU A 591 -5.64 9.70 15.76
CA LEU A 591 -6.60 10.77 16.06
C LEU A 591 -6.99 11.52 14.80
N LYS A 592 -6.01 11.83 13.93
CA LYS A 592 -6.27 12.46 12.62
C LYS A 592 -7.21 11.62 11.76
N LYS A 593 -7.03 10.29 11.74
CA LYS A 593 -7.89 9.37 10.99
C LYS A 593 -9.30 9.33 11.57
N ARG A 594 -9.45 9.21 12.90
CA ARG A 594 -10.76 9.19 13.58
C ARG A 594 -11.51 10.51 13.39
N ARG A 595 -10.85 11.66 13.60
CA ARG A 595 -11.42 13.00 13.38
C ARG A 595 -11.98 13.16 11.96
N ARG A 596 -11.27 12.68 10.94
CA ARG A 596 -11.73 12.73 9.53
C ARG A 596 -13.01 11.92 9.33
N LYS A 597 -13.06 10.70 9.89
CA LYS A 597 -14.24 9.83 9.86
C LYS A 597 -15.44 10.47 10.55
N GLU A 598 -15.23 11.05 11.73
CA GLU A 598 -16.29 11.71 12.51
C GLU A 598 -16.82 12.98 11.80
N ILE A 599 -15.95 13.76 11.14
CA ILE A 599 -16.37 14.89 10.30
C ILE A 599 -17.25 14.42 9.12
N LEU A 600 -16.92 13.29 8.49
CA LEU A 600 -17.76 12.73 7.44
C LEU A 600 -19.14 12.31 7.98
N GLY A 601 -19.19 11.76 9.20
CA GLY A 601 -20.43 11.49 9.91
C GLY A 601 -21.25 12.75 10.17
N LEU A 602 -20.62 13.81 10.71
CA LEU A 602 -21.26 15.11 10.95
C LEU A 602 -21.88 15.71 9.69
N ARG A 603 -21.19 15.62 8.54
CA ARG A 603 -21.69 16.15 7.26
C ARG A 603 -22.95 15.45 6.75
N ARG A 604 -23.29 14.28 7.28
CA ARG A 604 -24.51 13.52 6.91
C ARG A 604 -25.71 13.83 7.78
N LEU A 605 -25.52 14.54 8.88
CA LEU A 605 -26.60 14.97 9.75
C LEU A 605 -27.41 16.13 9.14
N PRO A 606 -28.65 16.36 9.62
CA PRO A 606 -29.34 17.61 9.35
C PRO A 606 -28.50 18.81 9.78
N ILE A 607 -28.50 19.90 9.01
CA ILE A 607 -27.64 21.07 9.23
C ILE A 607 -27.81 21.64 10.64
N THR A 608 -29.04 21.71 11.15
CA THR A 608 -29.35 22.23 12.50
C THR A 608 -28.65 21.40 13.59
N VAL A 609 -28.79 20.08 13.54
CA VAL A 609 -28.14 19.14 14.48
C VAL A 609 -26.63 19.18 14.31
N ALA A 610 -26.14 19.20 13.07
CA ALA A 610 -24.70 19.29 12.80
C ALA A 610 -24.10 20.55 13.41
N MET A 611 -24.76 21.71 13.28
CA MET A 611 -24.31 22.98 13.84
C MET A 611 -24.25 22.95 15.38
N GLU A 612 -25.28 22.42 16.04
CA GLU A 612 -25.32 22.27 17.51
C GLU A 612 -24.16 21.40 18.00
N LYS A 613 -23.91 20.27 17.32
CA LYS A 613 -22.88 19.30 17.71
C LYS A 613 -21.46 19.72 17.34
N ASN A 614 -21.29 20.60 16.35
CA ASN A 614 -19.99 20.93 15.78
C ASN A 614 -19.01 21.52 16.80
N THR A 615 -19.50 22.43 17.65
CA THR A 615 -18.69 23.09 18.70
C THR A 615 -18.12 22.06 19.67
N TRP A 616 -18.98 21.17 20.17
CA TRP A 616 -18.61 20.16 21.16
C TRP A 616 -17.73 19.07 20.55
N PHE A 617 -17.99 18.68 19.31
CA PHE A 617 -17.13 17.79 18.54
C PHE A 617 -15.70 18.33 18.44
N HIS A 618 -15.55 19.58 17.99
CA HIS A 618 -14.24 20.19 17.83
C HIS A 618 -13.53 20.38 19.16
N LEU A 619 -14.25 20.76 20.22
CA LEU A 619 -13.67 20.86 21.56
C LEU A 619 -13.15 19.50 22.04
N GLY A 620 -13.95 18.42 21.95
CA GLY A 620 -13.54 17.08 22.37
C GLY A 620 -12.35 16.55 21.57
N SER A 621 -12.38 16.72 20.25
CA SER A 621 -11.30 16.30 19.35
C SER A 621 -10.00 17.08 19.62
N ASN A 622 -10.09 18.40 19.80
CA ASN A 622 -8.94 19.22 20.15
C ASN A 622 -8.40 18.87 21.54
N SER A 623 -9.25 18.61 22.53
CA SER A 623 -8.81 18.15 23.85
C SER A 623 -8.03 16.83 23.77
N CYS A 624 -8.47 15.88 22.94
CA CYS A 624 -7.69 14.66 22.69
C CYS A 624 -6.31 14.98 22.13
N GLU A 625 -6.23 15.90 21.16
CA GLU A 625 -4.95 16.32 20.59
C GLU A 625 -4.05 16.99 21.64
N GLN A 626 -4.61 17.85 22.47
CA GLN A 626 -3.89 18.54 23.55
C GLN A 626 -3.38 17.58 24.61
N MET A 627 -4.15 16.54 25.00
CA MET A 627 -3.65 15.51 25.91
C MET A 627 -2.40 14.82 25.34
N LEU A 628 -2.40 14.48 24.05
CA LEU A 628 -1.23 13.88 23.40
C LEU A 628 -0.01 14.83 23.36
N TYR A 629 -0.24 16.12 23.08
CA TYR A 629 0.84 17.12 23.12
C TYR A 629 1.42 17.24 24.53
N CYS A 630 0.56 17.27 25.54
CA CYS A 630 0.96 17.34 26.94
C CYS A 630 1.80 16.11 27.34
N LEU A 631 1.34 14.90 27.01
CA LEU A 631 2.13 13.67 27.23
C LEU A 631 3.49 13.72 26.55
N LYS A 632 3.56 14.24 25.32
CA LYS A 632 4.83 14.37 24.58
C LYS A 632 5.78 15.35 25.27
N ARG A 633 5.28 16.50 25.71
CA ARG A 633 6.04 17.53 26.44
C ARG A 633 6.52 17.06 27.81
N ILE A 634 5.82 16.11 28.44
CA ILE A 634 6.30 15.42 29.64
C ILE A 634 7.37 14.39 29.27
N CYS A 635 7.08 13.52 28.30
CA CYS A 635 7.91 12.37 27.98
C CYS A 635 9.26 12.73 27.35
N GLU A 636 9.33 13.79 26.55
CA GLU A 636 10.56 14.18 25.82
C GLU A 636 11.68 14.61 26.77
N PRO A 637 11.45 15.55 27.72
CA PRO A 637 12.43 15.88 28.75
C PRO A 637 12.76 14.71 29.67
N CYS A 638 11.77 13.88 30.07
CA CYS A 638 12.04 12.70 30.89
C CYS A 638 12.96 11.70 30.17
N LYS A 639 12.70 11.44 28.90
CA LYS A 639 13.52 10.57 28.06
C LYS A 639 14.92 11.13 27.92
N GLU A 640 15.06 12.40 27.54
CA GLU A 640 16.36 13.05 27.37
C GLU A 640 17.18 13.03 28.67
N HIS A 641 16.54 13.24 29.81
CA HIS A 641 17.21 13.19 31.12
C HIS A 641 17.78 11.81 31.44
N VAL A 642 16.99 10.75 31.21
CA VAL A 642 17.40 9.37 31.47
C VAL A 642 18.40 8.87 30.41
N ASP A 643 18.22 9.21 29.12
CA ASP A 643 19.12 8.83 28.02
C ASP A 643 20.53 9.43 28.21
N ASN A 644 20.61 10.61 28.82
CA ASN A 644 21.86 11.29 29.15
C ASN A 644 22.45 10.89 30.52
N ASN A 645 21.85 9.93 31.24
CA ASN A 645 22.28 9.51 32.58
C ASN A 645 22.47 10.67 33.58
N PHE A 646 21.56 11.65 33.57
CA PHE A 646 21.59 12.73 34.57
C PHE A 646 21.12 12.23 35.94
N ASN A 647 21.49 12.95 37.01
CA ASN A 647 21.15 12.59 38.38
C ASN A 647 19.65 12.31 38.57
N PRO A 648 19.26 11.28 39.33
CA PRO A 648 17.86 10.95 39.57
C PRO A 648 17.15 12.03 40.38
N ILE A 649 15.81 12.04 40.30
CA ILE A 649 14.98 12.91 41.12
C ILE A 649 15.08 12.53 42.61
N SER A 650 15.02 13.53 43.50
CA SER A 650 15.09 13.27 44.94
C SER A 650 13.88 12.47 45.45
N PRO A 651 14.09 11.53 46.40
CA PRO A 651 13.00 10.73 46.96
C PRO A 651 11.87 11.55 47.60
N ASP A 652 12.19 12.71 48.16
CA ASP A 652 11.19 13.59 48.79
C ASP A 652 10.27 14.24 47.76
N CYS A 653 10.81 14.67 46.62
CA CYS A 653 10.00 15.16 45.50
C CYS A 653 9.08 14.05 44.96
N VAL A 654 9.55 12.79 44.92
CA VAL A 654 8.73 11.64 44.53
C VAL A 654 7.59 11.42 45.53
N LYS A 655 7.87 11.42 46.83
CA LYS A 655 6.85 11.26 47.88
C LYS A 655 5.77 12.34 47.82
N GLU A 656 6.13 13.57 47.49
CA GLU A 656 5.19 14.68 47.34
C GLU A 656 4.37 14.61 46.04
N PHE A 657 4.97 14.12 44.96
CA PHE A 657 4.34 14.03 43.65
C PHE A 657 3.33 12.89 43.53
N LEU A 658 3.67 11.70 44.05
CA LEU A 658 2.85 10.48 43.87
C LEU A 658 1.38 10.65 44.27
N PRO A 659 1.04 11.28 45.42
CA PRO A 659 -0.37 11.51 45.79
C PRO A 659 -1.14 12.35 44.77
N VAL A 660 -0.49 13.36 44.17
CA VAL A 660 -1.09 14.26 43.17
C VAL A 660 -1.24 13.55 41.84
N ARG A 661 -0.26 12.74 41.43
CA ARG A 661 -0.35 11.87 40.26
C ARG A 661 -1.52 10.89 40.38
N ASP A 662 -1.65 10.24 41.54
CA ASP A 662 -2.68 9.23 41.77
C ASP A 662 -4.08 9.86 41.84
N GLU A 663 -4.21 11.06 42.41
CA GLU A 663 -5.45 11.84 42.39
C GLU A 663 -5.85 12.24 40.96
N LEU A 664 -4.89 12.68 40.15
CA LEU A 664 -5.09 12.97 38.72
C LEU A 664 -5.60 11.72 37.97
N CYS A 665 -4.95 10.57 38.14
CA CYS A 665 -5.35 9.33 37.47
C CYS A 665 -6.75 8.89 37.90
N LYS A 666 -7.08 8.97 39.19
CA LYS A 666 -8.44 8.67 39.70
C LYS A 666 -9.51 9.56 39.08
N LEU A 667 -9.25 10.86 38.92
CA LEU A 667 -10.20 11.77 38.27
C LEU A 667 -10.33 11.49 36.78
N MET A 668 -9.25 11.15 36.08
CA MET A 668 -9.29 10.73 34.68
C MET A 668 -10.09 9.44 34.50
N GLU A 669 -9.93 8.45 35.38
CA GLU A 669 -10.71 7.21 35.32
C GLU A 669 -12.20 7.48 35.59
N ARG A 670 -12.54 8.32 36.57
CA ARG A 670 -13.94 8.74 36.79
C ARG A 670 -14.53 9.44 35.55
N ALA A 671 -13.77 10.35 34.93
CA ALA A 671 -14.19 11.01 33.69
C ALA A 671 -14.37 10.00 32.55
N LYS A 672 -13.45 9.04 32.41
CA LYS A 672 -13.53 7.96 31.43
C LYS A 672 -14.78 7.10 31.63
N VAL A 673 -15.09 6.71 32.88
CA VAL A 673 -16.29 5.93 33.20
C VAL A 673 -17.55 6.71 32.83
N ALA A 674 -17.65 7.97 33.24
CA ALA A 674 -18.78 8.85 32.90
C ALA A 674 -19.01 8.95 31.40
N ILE A 675 -17.95 9.15 30.62
CA ILE A 675 -18.01 9.20 29.15
C ILE A 675 -18.44 7.84 28.59
N SER A 676 -17.83 6.74 29.03
CA SER A 676 -18.08 5.40 28.48
C SER A 676 -19.48 4.87 28.74
N GLN A 677 -20.10 5.28 29.85
CA GLN A 677 -21.45 4.87 30.26
C GLN A 677 -22.52 5.89 29.83
N ASP A 678 -22.10 7.01 29.24
CA ASP A 678 -22.95 8.15 28.91
C ASP A 678 -23.73 8.70 30.13
N ASN A 679 -23.16 8.56 31.33
CA ASN A 679 -23.73 9.02 32.58
C ASN A 679 -22.89 10.16 33.16
N TYR A 680 -23.45 11.38 33.16
CA TYR A 680 -22.77 12.60 33.61
C TYR A 680 -23.30 13.15 34.95
N GLU A 681 -24.01 12.36 35.76
CA GLU A 681 -24.51 12.80 37.07
C GLU A 681 -23.38 13.31 37.98
N GLU A 682 -22.23 12.63 37.99
CA GLU A 682 -21.07 13.03 38.78
C GLU A 682 -20.17 14.09 38.09
N ALA A 683 -20.50 14.55 36.88
CA ALA A 683 -19.60 15.39 36.10
C ALA A 683 -19.23 16.69 36.83
N ASP A 684 -20.18 17.32 37.52
CA ASP A 684 -19.94 18.57 38.23
C ASP A 684 -19.03 18.38 39.47
N ASP A 685 -19.13 17.24 40.17
CA ASP A 685 -18.20 16.86 41.25
C ASP A 685 -16.79 16.60 40.69
N ILE A 686 -16.69 15.87 39.59
CA ILE A 686 -15.40 15.60 38.92
C ILE A 686 -14.75 16.92 38.49
N LEU A 687 -15.51 17.84 37.89
CA LEU A 687 -15.02 19.14 37.45
C LEU A 687 -14.52 20.01 38.63
N LYS A 688 -15.23 19.97 39.76
CA LYS A 688 -14.86 20.70 40.99
C LYS A 688 -13.58 20.14 41.62
N LYS A 689 -13.49 18.82 41.81
CA LYS A 689 -12.27 18.17 42.31
C LYS A 689 -11.08 18.38 41.37
N GLY A 690 -11.32 18.51 40.07
CA GLY A 690 -10.31 18.91 39.11
C GLY A 690 -9.76 20.32 39.36
N ASP A 691 -10.58 21.29 39.76
CA ASP A 691 -10.10 22.63 40.16
C ASP A 691 -9.26 22.57 41.44
N ASP A 692 -9.72 21.79 42.44
CA ASP A 692 -8.98 21.61 43.70
C ASP A 692 -7.59 20.99 43.45
N LEU A 693 -7.52 19.95 42.61
CA LEU A 693 -6.27 19.33 42.19
C LEU A 693 -5.35 20.33 41.46
N LYS A 694 -5.91 21.16 40.58
CA LYS A 694 -5.15 22.20 39.85
C LYS A 694 -4.49 23.18 40.83
N ASN A 695 -5.21 23.58 41.89
CA ASN A 695 -4.68 24.45 42.94
C ASN A 695 -3.55 23.77 43.72
N ARG A 696 -3.70 22.48 44.03
CA ARG A 696 -2.69 21.68 44.73
C ARG A 696 -1.40 21.50 43.90
N ILE A 697 -1.54 21.23 42.59
CA ILE A 697 -0.39 21.18 41.67
C ILE A 697 0.30 22.54 41.60
N SER A 698 -0.45 23.64 41.55
CA SER A 698 0.10 25.00 41.54
C SER A 698 0.91 25.30 42.80
N ALA A 699 0.43 24.87 43.97
CA ALA A 699 1.16 25.00 45.23
C ALA A 699 2.48 24.20 45.23
N LEU A 700 2.46 22.94 44.80
CA LEU A 700 3.67 22.11 44.65
C LEU A 700 4.66 22.71 43.65
N ARG A 701 4.17 23.24 42.54
CA ARG A 701 5.00 23.91 41.53
C ARG A 701 5.73 25.13 42.13
N LYS A 702 5.03 25.94 42.93
CA LYS A 702 5.64 27.09 43.62
C LYS A 702 6.70 26.65 44.64
N GLN A 703 6.40 25.60 45.42
CA GLN A 703 7.35 25.01 46.36
C GLN A 703 8.62 24.50 45.65
N GLN A 704 8.45 23.81 44.52
CA GLN A 704 9.57 23.33 43.73
C GLN A 704 10.39 24.46 43.11
N MET A 705 9.74 25.53 42.66
CA MET A 705 10.42 26.71 42.12
C MET A 705 11.28 27.41 43.19
N ASN A 706 10.79 27.49 44.44
CA ASN A 706 11.57 28.00 45.56
C ASN A 706 12.80 27.10 45.85
N ARG A 707 12.62 25.78 45.88
CA ARG A 707 13.74 24.82 46.06
C ARG A 707 14.82 24.97 45.00
N MET A 708 14.43 25.27 43.75
CA MET A 708 15.39 25.49 42.67
C MET A 708 16.21 26.77 42.82
N GLN A 709 15.72 27.77 43.56
CA GLN A 709 16.47 29.01 43.85
C GLN A 709 17.44 28.84 45.03
N GLU A 710 17.09 27.97 45.98
CA GLU A 710 17.85 27.78 47.23
C GLU A 710 18.83 26.59 47.18
N GLY A 711 18.74 25.71 46.18
CA GLY A 711 19.48 24.44 46.10
C GLY A 711 20.74 24.46 45.21
N ASP A 712 21.57 23.41 45.38
CA ASP A 712 22.80 23.21 44.61
C ASP A 712 22.57 22.85 43.13
N ASN A 713 23.45 23.34 42.25
CA ASN A 713 23.42 23.14 40.78
C ASN A 713 23.40 21.67 40.34
N ALA A 714 23.86 20.73 41.18
CA ALA A 714 23.94 19.30 40.86
C ALA A 714 22.57 18.64 40.64
N SER A 715 21.49 19.20 41.20
CA SER A 715 20.11 18.67 41.09
C SER A 715 19.21 19.49 40.15
N LEU A 716 19.75 20.54 39.53
CA LEU A 716 18.99 21.53 38.77
C LEU A 716 18.28 20.91 37.56
N LYS A 717 18.94 20.02 36.82
CA LYS A 717 18.37 19.34 35.63
C LYS A 717 17.16 18.47 35.99
N ALA A 718 17.29 17.63 37.03
CA ALA A 718 16.19 16.81 37.52
C ALA A 718 15.02 17.66 38.02
N SER A 719 15.33 18.75 38.71
CA SER A 719 14.34 19.72 39.20
C SER A 719 13.61 20.45 38.07
N MET A 720 14.29 20.79 36.97
CA MET A 720 13.68 21.37 35.76
C MET A 720 12.71 20.39 35.09
N VAL A 721 13.10 19.12 34.95
CA VAL A 721 12.23 18.08 34.39
C VAL A 721 11.01 17.88 35.29
N TYR A 722 11.20 17.80 36.62
CA TYR A 722 10.11 17.68 37.57
C TYR A 722 9.15 18.88 37.51
N LEU A 723 9.68 20.10 37.43
CA LEU A 723 8.87 21.31 37.28
C LEU A 723 8.02 21.26 36.00
N ASN A 724 8.61 20.79 34.90
CA ASN A 724 7.89 20.59 33.64
C ASN A 724 6.78 19.52 33.77
N ILE A 725 7.04 18.40 34.48
CA ILE A 725 6.01 17.40 34.78
C ILE A 725 4.85 18.04 35.54
N LEU A 726 5.11 18.85 36.58
CA LEU A 726 4.07 19.52 37.36
C LEU A 726 3.25 20.50 36.50
N GLN A 727 3.93 21.31 35.68
CA GLN A 727 3.28 22.29 34.81
C GLN A 727 2.38 21.61 33.78
N GLU A 728 2.89 20.60 33.10
CA GLU A 728 2.12 19.86 32.10
C GLU A 728 1.01 19.02 32.77
N SER A 729 1.22 18.48 33.98
CA SER A 729 0.15 17.81 34.74
C SER A 729 -1.01 18.77 35.07
N GLN A 730 -0.70 20.02 35.39
CA GLN A 730 -1.70 21.07 35.63
C GLN A 730 -2.52 21.39 34.37
N GLU A 731 -1.85 21.46 33.21
CA GLU A 731 -2.52 21.63 31.92
C GLU A 731 -3.36 20.41 31.55
N LEU A 732 -2.86 19.21 31.80
CA LEU A 732 -3.59 17.97 31.57
C LEU A 732 -4.91 17.95 32.32
N VAL A 733 -4.94 18.43 33.57
CA VAL A 733 -6.18 18.62 34.35
C VAL A 733 -7.18 19.53 33.64
N SER A 734 -6.72 20.63 33.07
CA SER A 734 -7.59 21.55 32.33
C SER A 734 -8.14 20.91 31.06
N ILE A 735 -7.30 20.15 30.34
CA ILE A 735 -7.64 19.54 29.06
C ILE A 735 -8.72 18.45 29.22
N TRP A 736 -8.55 17.51 30.15
CA TRP A 736 -9.53 16.43 30.32
C TRP A 736 -10.88 16.93 30.87
N ARG A 737 -10.89 18.04 31.62
CA ARG A 737 -12.12 18.73 32.05
C ARG A 737 -12.88 19.31 30.87
N HIS A 738 -12.19 19.97 29.94
CA HIS A 738 -12.79 20.43 28.68
C HIS A 738 -13.34 19.27 27.85
N LEU A 739 -12.64 18.13 27.85
CA LEU A 739 -13.09 16.91 27.18
C LEU A 739 -14.37 16.35 27.81
N LEU A 740 -14.43 16.25 29.14
CA LEU A 740 -15.62 15.78 29.86
C LEU A 740 -16.84 16.67 29.56
N ARG A 741 -16.63 18.00 29.55
CA ARG A 741 -17.67 18.97 29.18
C ARG A 741 -18.11 18.76 27.72
N ALA A 742 -17.16 18.62 26.80
CA ALA A 742 -17.44 18.39 25.38
C ALA A 742 -18.25 17.11 25.16
N SER A 743 -17.90 16.02 25.85
CA SER A 743 -18.64 14.77 25.78
C SER A 743 -20.08 14.93 26.26
N ARG A 744 -20.29 15.51 27.45
CA ARG A 744 -21.63 15.73 28.03
C ARG A 744 -22.57 16.43 27.05
N PHE A 745 -22.11 17.48 26.40
CA PHE A 745 -22.95 18.26 25.47
C PHE A 745 -23.04 17.67 24.06
N PHE A 746 -22.02 16.93 23.61
CA PHE A 746 -22.11 16.21 22.34
C PHE A 746 -23.12 15.06 22.41
N GLN A 747 -23.15 14.34 23.53
CA GLN A 747 -24.02 13.18 23.74
C GLN A 747 -25.46 13.59 24.07
N GLY A 748 -25.67 14.60 24.93
CA GLY A 748 -27.02 15.12 25.21
C GLY A 748 -27.68 15.79 24.01
N ASP A 749 -28.99 16.03 24.05
CA ASP A 749 -29.69 16.93 23.13
C ASP A 749 -29.78 18.30 23.79
N TYR A 750 -29.01 19.30 23.33
CA TYR A 750 -28.97 20.59 23.99
C TYR A 750 -30.06 21.50 23.40
N VAL A 751 -31.03 21.89 24.24
CA VAL A 751 -31.96 22.99 23.92
C VAL A 751 -31.39 24.26 24.55
N PRO A 752 -30.93 25.26 23.78
CA PRO A 752 -30.54 26.54 24.35
C PRO A 752 -31.75 27.19 25.04
N GLN A 753 -31.60 27.56 26.32
CA GLN A 753 -32.63 28.29 27.08
C GLN A 753 -32.77 29.79 26.66
N GLU A 754 -32.32 30.18 25.47
CA GLU A 754 -32.33 31.56 24.99
C GLU A 754 -33.44 31.82 23.96
N VAL A 755 -34.72 31.72 24.39
CA VAL A 755 -35.85 32.38 23.69
C VAL A 755 -36.84 33.04 24.68
N SER A 756 -36.70 32.84 26.00
CA SER A 756 -37.69 33.37 26.97
C SER A 756 -37.55 34.87 27.30
N MET A 757 -36.49 35.56 26.86
CA MET A 757 -36.30 37.00 27.17
C MET A 757 -36.83 37.96 26.10
N ILE A 758 -37.30 37.48 24.94
CA ILE A 758 -37.91 38.35 23.91
C ILE A 758 -39.44 38.46 24.10
N ALA A 759 -40.06 37.54 24.86
CA ALA A 759 -41.50 37.55 25.12
C ALA A 759 -41.95 38.44 26.31
N LEU A 760 -41.03 39.14 26.99
CA LEU A 760 -41.33 40.00 28.15
C LEU A 760 -41.10 41.49 27.91
N THR A 761 -40.83 41.89 26.66
CA THR A 761 -40.66 43.31 26.28
C THR A 761 -41.72 43.82 25.30
N GLU A 762 -42.75 43.03 24.97
CA GLU A 762 -43.90 43.49 24.18
C GLU A 762 -45.16 43.81 25.02
N GLU A 763 -45.08 43.69 26.35
CA GLU A 763 -46.09 44.24 27.27
C GLU A 763 -45.46 45.24 28.25
N ARG A 764 -45.12 46.44 27.75
CA ARG A 764 -45.16 47.68 28.54
C ARG A 764 -45.10 48.94 27.68
#